data_AF-A0AAJ0B4J6-F1
#
_entry.id   AF-A0AAJ0B4J6-F1
#
_cell.length_a   1.000
_cell.length_b   1.000
_cell.length_c   1.000
_cell.angle_alpha   90.00
_cell.angle_beta   90.00
_cell.angle_gamma   90.00
#
_symmetry.space_group_name_H-M   'P 1'
#
loop_
_entity.id
_entity.type
_entity.pdbx_description
1 polymer ?
#
loop_
_entity_poly.entity_id
_entity_poly.type
_entity_poly.pdbx_seq_one_letter_code
_entity_poly.pdbx_strand_id
1 'polypeptide(L)'
;MMSEIAQSQAGGPSQGQGLQASSSEQTASIAKIQTLLRANDDTSRFVGLALLKSVLDNSVELREDEDTLISLWESIPPKFVDRLLRTGNKESSSTEDGASKSRNRDMLDLAVSVMHTFVALLPGRAARDSSMIGRIPLLVASLLHCSGDTLKAALETLISLVSKPEGAKVFVGVQDLTPLTENAPSQPLTLDVLLHAWLNAMPAANKDHLRSIIDQTIGNLVSSFKGTDGVTLLAFLADLLPRLEPEVLPPNPSWLPSVSKFIFQLVISRPTASSRAAFTNLSAALLETYPLQAPPLLFANDTPNDEKPLSYLLINLILVDLRSSLPLLLEQLNTPLYQPTAHRLTSAFNILTNYTGFLLRSSSSSVLSPSHLLKLRTLISETLSVTIEFLRDRYDASTAGALGLHPSARTSDHISLTWDSADAATTLANDPLTLAAVRSLAIWLREDDNDMLRREAAGLVDLLLDLYQSTSDHPFRRPVLVALEGITAEKKGRDAFLDNNGWDVLAGDMLSILTSSDKTDEKEAETGVEIVRVLIHVAETESPGPREAWMDLVTKVAAWYYVPPPGDKNVGMAEEFQVAVLQLVTALLVGTHPGVRRRYVHSTSAVLGIAKVLRERIVRGGGEAGLVEGLDDVLVTLGGL
;
A
#
# COMPACT_ATOMS: atom_id res chain seq x y z
N MET A 1 -39.92 11.08 -64.84
CA MET A 1 -40.34 10.41 -66.08
C MET A 1 -40.92 9.06 -65.66
N MET A 2 -42.21 8.89 -65.90
CA MET A 2 -43.03 7.66 -65.89
C MET A 2 -43.22 6.84 -64.60
N SER A 3 -44.45 6.96 -64.13
CA SER A 3 -45.33 6.02 -63.44
C SER A 3 -45.67 4.76 -64.24
N GLU A 4 -45.95 3.65 -63.55
CA GLU A 4 -47.03 2.64 -63.79
C GLU A 4 -46.88 1.52 -62.72
N ILE A 5 -47.74 1.35 -61.70
CA ILE A 5 -49.16 0.90 -61.59
C ILE A 5 -49.40 -0.58 -61.94
N ALA A 6 -49.71 -1.38 -60.91
CA ALA A 6 -50.79 -2.39 -60.83
C ALA A 6 -50.86 -2.95 -59.39
N GLN A 7 -51.72 -2.44 -58.50
CA GLN A 7 -53.09 -2.91 -58.16
C GLN A 7 -53.21 -4.35 -57.64
N SER A 8 -53.58 -4.54 -56.36
CA SER A 8 -54.94 -4.95 -55.97
C SER A 8 -55.23 -4.70 -54.48
N GLN A 9 -56.51 -4.52 -54.17
CA GLN A 9 -57.12 -4.04 -52.92
C GLN A 9 -57.32 -5.16 -51.87
N ALA A 10 -57.32 -4.81 -50.58
CA ALA A 10 -58.49 -4.91 -49.68
C ALA A 10 -58.10 -4.76 -48.18
N GLY A 11 -58.84 -3.90 -47.46
CA GLY A 11 -59.10 -4.03 -46.02
C GLY A 11 -58.13 -3.35 -45.03
N GLY A 12 -58.50 -2.16 -44.52
CA GLY A 12 -58.15 -1.78 -43.13
C GLY A 12 -59.25 -2.26 -42.16
N PRO A 13 -59.17 -2.00 -40.83
CA PRO A 13 -58.14 -1.28 -40.07
C PRO A 13 -57.69 -2.04 -38.79
N SER A 14 -57.02 -1.32 -37.87
CA SER A 14 -56.72 -1.64 -36.45
C SER A 14 -55.43 -2.43 -36.13
N GLN A 15 -54.29 -1.74 -36.19
CA GLN A 15 -53.15 -1.99 -35.30
C GLN A 15 -53.00 -0.80 -34.35
N GLY A 16 -53.46 -0.97 -33.11
CA GLY A 16 -53.37 0.05 -32.06
C GLY A 16 -53.72 -0.45 -30.65
N GLN A 17 -53.81 -1.77 -30.42
CA GLN A 17 -54.24 -2.35 -29.13
C GLN A 17 -53.21 -3.30 -28.49
N GLY A 18 -52.04 -3.52 -29.11
CA GLY A 18 -51.05 -4.47 -28.58
C GLY A 18 -50.10 -3.93 -27.49
N LEU A 19 -49.98 -2.60 -27.34
CA LEU A 19 -49.01 -1.96 -26.44
C LEU A 19 -49.63 -1.39 -25.14
N GLN A 20 -50.96 -1.43 -24.99
CA GLN A 20 -51.66 -0.93 -23.79
C GLN A 20 -52.15 -2.04 -22.85
N ALA A 21 -52.20 -3.30 -23.31
CA ALA A 21 -52.67 -4.42 -22.49
C ALA A 21 -51.62 -4.87 -21.45
N SER A 22 -50.33 -4.95 -21.84
CA SER A 22 -49.24 -5.42 -20.97
C SER A 22 -48.97 -4.51 -19.77
N SER A 23 -48.99 -3.18 -19.97
CA SER A 23 -48.79 -2.20 -18.89
C SER A 23 -49.95 -2.22 -17.89
N SER A 24 -51.19 -2.39 -18.37
CA SER A 24 -52.38 -2.46 -17.51
C SER A 24 -52.42 -3.72 -16.63
N GLU A 25 -52.03 -4.89 -17.16
CA GLU A 25 -51.94 -6.14 -16.40
C GLU A 25 -50.80 -6.14 -15.38
N GLN A 26 -49.65 -5.53 -15.72
CA GLN A 26 -48.55 -5.33 -14.78
C GLN A 26 -48.94 -4.39 -13.63
N THR A 27 -49.59 -3.24 -13.89
CA THR A 27 -50.10 -2.37 -12.81
C THR A 27 -51.14 -3.04 -11.91
N ALA A 28 -52.03 -3.87 -12.47
CA ALA A 28 -52.99 -4.65 -11.67
C ALA A 28 -52.30 -5.72 -10.81
N SER A 29 -51.23 -6.34 -11.32
CA SER A 29 -50.39 -7.29 -10.59
C SER A 29 -49.66 -6.64 -9.41
N ILE A 30 -49.07 -5.45 -9.61
CA ILE A 30 -48.36 -4.67 -8.58
C ILE A 30 -49.31 -4.26 -7.45
N ALA A 31 -50.50 -3.74 -7.78
CA ALA A 31 -51.50 -3.34 -6.79
C ALA A 31 -51.97 -4.54 -5.94
N LYS A 32 -52.10 -5.72 -6.53
CA LYS A 32 -52.41 -6.97 -5.82
C LYS A 32 -51.29 -7.37 -4.86
N ILE A 33 -50.02 -7.27 -5.29
CA ILE A 33 -48.86 -7.55 -4.45
C ILE A 33 -48.80 -6.59 -3.25
N GLN A 34 -48.98 -5.28 -3.47
CA GLN A 34 -49.03 -4.29 -2.38
C GLN A 34 -50.15 -4.58 -1.39
N THR A 35 -51.33 -4.99 -1.86
CA THR A 35 -52.46 -5.37 -1.00
C THR A 35 -52.13 -6.57 -0.11
N LEU A 36 -51.48 -7.60 -0.68
CA LEU A 36 -51.05 -8.79 0.07
C LEU A 36 -49.95 -8.48 1.10
N LEU A 37 -49.00 -7.60 0.77
CA LEU A 37 -47.92 -7.20 1.69
C LEU A 37 -48.43 -6.33 2.85
N ARG A 38 -49.49 -5.53 2.63
CA ARG A 38 -50.13 -4.69 3.65
C ARG A 38 -51.20 -5.42 4.48
N ALA A 39 -51.53 -6.66 4.15
CA ALA A 39 -52.49 -7.47 4.90
C ALA A 39 -52.06 -7.65 6.37
N ASN A 40 -53.00 -7.99 7.25
CA ASN A 40 -52.73 -8.16 8.68
C ASN A 40 -52.16 -9.55 9.03
N ASP A 41 -52.42 -10.57 8.22
CA ASP A 41 -51.98 -11.95 8.44
C ASP A 41 -50.67 -12.26 7.72
N ASP A 42 -49.81 -13.06 8.37
CA ASP A 42 -48.47 -13.37 7.86
C ASP A 42 -48.50 -14.32 6.65
N THR A 43 -49.57 -15.10 6.48
CA THR A 43 -49.76 -15.98 5.32
C THR A 43 -49.92 -15.17 4.03
N SER A 44 -50.80 -14.16 4.04
CA SER A 44 -51.01 -13.27 2.90
C SER A 44 -49.74 -12.47 2.57
N ARG A 45 -49.03 -11.98 3.60
CA ARG A 45 -47.74 -11.29 3.41
C ARG A 45 -46.67 -12.20 2.80
N PHE A 46 -46.62 -13.46 3.24
CA PHE A 46 -45.68 -14.44 2.71
C PHE A 46 -45.96 -14.76 1.24
N VAL A 47 -47.23 -14.97 0.87
CA VAL A 47 -47.65 -15.13 -0.53
C VAL A 47 -47.31 -13.87 -1.33
N GLY A 48 -47.52 -12.69 -0.75
CA GLY A 48 -47.11 -11.40 -1.33
C GLY A 48 -45.61 -11.33 -1.65
N LEU A 49 -44.75 -11.76 -0.73
CA LEU A 49 -43.28 -11.80 -0.94
C LEU A 49 -42.87 -12.79 -2.03
N ALA A 50 -43.48 -13.98 -2.05
CA ALA A 50 -43.17 -14.98 -3.07
C ALA A 50 -43.57 -14.50 -4.49
N LEU A 51 -44.74 -13.86 -4.60
CA LEU A 51 -45.19 -13.23 -5.85
C LEU A 51 -44.31 -12.06 -6.24
N LEU A 52 -43.94 -11.20 -5.28
CA LEU A 52 -43.05 -10.07 -5.50
C LEU A 52 -41.70 -10.51 -6.07
N LYS A 53 -41.08 -11.53 -5.46
CA LYS A 53 -39.84 -12.12 -5.97
C LYS A 53 -40.00 -12.60 -7.40
N SER A 54 -41.03 -13.39 -7.69
CA SER A 54 -41.30 -13.90 -9.05
C SER A 54 -41.49 -12.78 -10.07
N VAL A 55 -42.17 -11.68 -9.71
CA VAL A 55 -42.37 -10.55 -10.61
C VAL A 55 -41.07 -9.76 -10.85
N LEU A 56 -40.29 -9.52 -9.79
CA LEU A 56 -38.99 -8.85 -9.88
C LEU A 56 -37.98 -9.68 -10.69
N ASP A 57 -38.03 -11.02 -10.59
CA ASP A 57 -37.13 -11.91 -11.33
C ASP A 57 -37.41 -11.93 -12.84
N ASN A 58 -38.66 -11.64 -13.26
CA ASN A 58 -39.10 -11.80 -14.64
C ASN A 58 -39.38 -10.49 -15.42
N SER A 59 -39.45 -9.33 -14.75
CA SER A 59 -39.87 -8.06 -15.40
C SER A 59 -38.73 -7.05 -15.43
N VAL A 60 -38.08 -6.86 -16.59
CA VAL A 60 -36.98 -5.89 -16.76
C VAL A 60 -37.48 -4.46 -16.62
N GLU A 61 -38.65 -4.15 -17.20
CA GLU A 61 -39.29 -2.83 -17.15
C GLU A 61 -39.55 -2.35 -15.70
N LEU A 62 -39.89 -3.28 -14.80
CA LEU A 62 -40.13 -2.98 -13.38
C LEU A 62 -38.84 -2.69 -12.61
N ARG A 63 -37.70 -3.24 -13.07
CA ARG A 63 -36.40 -3.00 -12.44
C ARG A 63 -35.84 -1.62 -12.76
N GLU A 64 -36.31 -1.01 -13.84
CA GLU A 64 -35.93 0.33 -14.28
C GLU A 64 -36.87 1.42 -13.72
N ASP A 65 -38.01 1.04 -13.14
CA ASP A 65 -38.97 1.96 -12.52
C ASP A 65 -38.69 2.17 -11.02
N GLU A 66 -37.88 3.18 -10.73
CA GLU A 66 -37.43 3.53 -9.37
C GLU A 66 -38.58 3.83 -8.40
N ASP A 67 -39.61 4.57 -8.84
CA ASP A 67 -40.74 4.98 -7.98
C ASP A 67 -41.60 3.77 -7.59
N THR A 68 -41.83 2.87 -8.55
CA THR A 68 -42.56 1.63 -8.29
C THR A 68 -41.78 0.72 -7.32
N LEU A 69 -40.46 0.59 -7.47
CA LEU A 69 -39.61 -0.19 -6.56
C LEU A 69 -39.61 0.36 -5.13
N ILE A 70 -39.54 1.68 -4.96
CA ILE A 70 -39.65 2.34 -3.65
C ILE A 70 -41.01 2.02 -3.02
N SER A 71 -42.11 2.19 -3.77
CA SER A 71 -43.46 1.95 -3.28
C SER A 71 -43.69 0.48 -2.86
N LEU A 72 -43.06 -0.47 -3.56
CA LEU A 72 -43.11 -1.89 -3.25
C LEU A 72 -42.34 -2.21 -1.97
N TRP A 73 -41.14 -1.63 -1.79
CA TRP A 73 -40.35 -1.78 -0.58
C TRP A 73 -41.07 -1.21 0.66
N GLU A 74 -41.61 0.00 0.54
CA GLU A 74 -42.37 0.67 1.62
C GLU A 74 -43.64 -0.10 2.02
N SER A 75 -44.18 -0.90 1.11
CA SER A 75 -45.36 -1.73 1.38
C SER A 75 -45.05 -2.97 2.23
N ILE A 76 -43.78 -3.31 2.45
CA ILE A 76 -43.35 -4.45 3.27
C ILE A 76 -43.22 -4.01 4.75
N PRO A 77 -44.00 -4.57 5.69
CA PRO A 77 -43.90 -4.19 7.08
C PRO A 77 -42.52 -4.55 7.68
N PRO A 78 -41.79 -3.60 8.30
CA PRO A 78 -40.47 -3.85 8.85
C PRO A 78 -40.39 -5.02 9.83
N LYS A 79 -41.34 -5.06 10.77
CA LYS A 79 -41.45 -6.11 11.79
C LYS A 79 -41.78 -7.48 11.20
N PHE A 80 -42.30 -7.54 9.98
CA PHE A 80 -42.55 -8.81 9.31
C PHE A 80 -41.24 -9.41 8.80
N VAL A 81 -40.41 -8.63 8.11
CA VAL A 81 -39.06 -9.04 7.67
C VAL A 81 -38.20 -9.44 8.87
N ASP A 82 -38.22 -8.64 9.95
CA ASP A 82 -37.45 -8.94 11.17
C ASP A 82 -37.86 -10.29 11.79
N ARG A 83 -39.15 -10.65 11.73
CA ARG A 83 -39.64 -11.95 12.21
C ARG A 83 -39.19 -13.09 11.30
N LEU A 84 -39.17 -12.90 9.97
CA LEU A 84 -38.69 -13.90 9.02
C LEU A 84 -37.17 -14.16 9.15
N LEU A 85 -36.38 -13.11 9.41
CA LEU A 85 -34.95 -13.26 9.66
C LEU A 85 -34.69 -14.00 10.99
N ARG A 86 -35.55 -13.80 12.00
CA ARG A 86 -35.45 -14.48 13.31
C ARG A 86 -35.96 -15.92 13.30
N THR A 87 -36.72 -16.36 12.28
CA THR A 87 -37.24 -17.74 12.22
C THR A 87 -36.13 -18.79 12.17
N GLY A 88 -34.93 -18.43 11.68
CA GLY A 88 -33.74 -19.29 11.73
C GLY A 88 -33.16 -19.45 13.14
N ASN A 89 -33.26 -18.42 13.99
CA ASN A 89 -32.58 -18.35 15.31
C ASN A 89 -33.36 -19.01 16.45
N LYS A 90 -34.60 -19.46 16.22
CA LYS A 90 -35.33 -20.21 17.24
C LYS A 90 -34.76 -21.62 17.28
N GLU A 91 -33.94 -21.89 18.29
CA GLU A 91 -33.77 -23.25 18.80
C GLU A 91 -35.15 -23.73 19.28
N SER A 92 -35.96 -24.22 18.35
CA SER A 92 -37.11 -25.03 18.71
C SER A 92 -36.57 -26.22 19.48
N SER A 93 -36.96 -26.33 20.74
CA SER A 93 -36.78 -27.48 21.61
C SER A 93 -36.84 -28.79 20.82
N SER A 94 -36.05 -29.78 21.26
CA SER A 94 -35.75 -31.11 20.70
C SER A 94 -36.92 -32.04 20.32
N THR A 95 -38.08 -31.49 19.94
CA THR A 95 -39.34 -32.19 19.63
C THR A 95 -40.01 -31.76 18.32
N GLU A 96 -39.43 -30.85 17.53
CA GLU A 96 -40.02 -30.48 16.22
C GLU A 96 -39.57 -31.40 15.08
N ASP A 97 -40.57 -31.98 14.38
CA ASP A 97 -40.43 -32.79 13.18
C ASP A 97 -39.60 -32.08 12.08
N GLY A 98 -38.85 -32.84 11.28
CA GLY A 98 -37.98 -32.32 10.21
C GLY A 98 -38.68 -31.39 9.19
N ALA A 99 -40.01 -31.48 9.06
CA ALA A 99 -40.81 -30.60 8.22
C ALA A 99 -40.90 -29.15 8.76
N SER A 100 -40.88 -28.95 10.08
CA SER A 100 -40.93 -27.61 10.70
C SER A 100 -39.62 -26.85 10.48
N LYS A 101 -38.47 -27.54 10.60
CA LYS A 101 -37.15 -26.97 10.31
C LYS A 101 -37.00 -26.55 8.85
N SER A 102 -37.48 -27.37 7.90
CA SER A 102 -37.47 -27.02 6.48
C SER A 102 -38.28 -25.75 6.21
N ARG A 103 -39.48 -25.64 6.79
CA ARG A 103 -40.35 -24.49 6.60
C ARG A 103 -39.76 -23.20 7.15
N ASN A 104 -39.11 -23.25 8.33
CA ASN A 104 -38.43 -22.10 8.91
C ASN A 104 -37.24 -21.65 8.05
N ARG A 105 -36.54 -22.59 7.40
CA ARG A 105 -35.46 -22.30 6.46
C ARG A 105 -35.98 -21.67 5.18
N ASP A 106 -37.07 -22.19 4.60
CA ASP A 106 -37.68 -21.61 3.39
C ASP A 106 -38.16 -20.17 3.63
N MET A 107 -38.63 -19.87 4.85
CA MET A 107 -39.02 -18.52 5.25
C MET A 107 -37.83 -17.56 5.35
N LEU A 108 -36.71 -18.02 5.91
CA LEU A 108 -35.46 -17.28 5.96
C LEU A 108 -34.90 -17.05 4.55
N ASP A 109 -34.85 -18.10 3.74
CA ASP A 109 -34.34 -18.09 2.37
C ASP A 109 -35.12 -17.08 1.50
N LEU A 110 -36.46 -17.05 1.62
CA LEU A 110 -37.28 -16.06 0.93
C LEU A 110 -36.99 -14.62 1.39
N ALA A 111 -36.87 -14.40 2.71
CA ALA A 111 -36.61 -13.08 3.26
C ALA A 111 -35.25 -12.51 2.82
N VAL A 112 -34.19 -13.32 2.93
CA VAL A 112 -32.85 -12.94 2.46
C VAL A 112 -32.86 -12.68 0.96
N SER A 113 -33.51 -13.55 0.18
CA SER A 113 -33.59 -13.36 -1.27
C SER A 113 -34.30 -12.07 -1.66
N VAL A 114 -35.41 -11.72 -0.99
CA VAL A 114 -36.11 -10.46 -1.27
C VAL A 114 -35.23 -9.27 -0.88
N MET A 115 -34.56 -9.32 0.27
CA MET A 115 -33.63 -8.27 0.69
C MET A 115 -32.49 -8.09 -0.31
N HIS A 116 -31.88 -9.19 -0.77
CA HIS A 116 -30.81 -9.17 -1.77
C HIS A 116 -31.27 -8.47 -3.06
N THR A 117 -32.44 -8.83 -3.58
CA THR A 117 -33.02 -8.21 -4.77
C THR A 117 -33.26 -6.71 -4.58
N PHE A 118 -33.84 -6.28 -3.46
CA PHE A 118 -34.09 -4.86 -3.22
C PHE A 118 -32.82 -4.05 -2.97
N VAL A 119 -31.80 -4.64 -2.33
CA VAL A 119 -30.52 -3.96 -2.14
C VAL A 119 -29.81 -3.69 -3.48
N ALA A 120 -30.00 -4.56 -4.47
CA ALA A 120 -29.47 -4.38 -5.83
C ALA A 120 -30.28 -3.38 -6.68
N LEU A 121 -31.60 -3.29 -6.46
CA LEU A 121 -32.51 -2.51 -7.32
C LEU A 121 -32.90 -1.13 -6.77
N LEU A 122 -32.84 -0.91 -5.45
CA LEU A 122 -33.29 0.35 -4.87
C LEU A 122 -32.34 1.51 -5.19
N PRO A 123 -32.87 2.71 -5.51
CA PRO A 123 -32.06 3.90 -5.71
C PRO A 123 -31.23 4.24 -4.47
N GLY A 124 -30.08 4.87 -4.66
CA GLY A 124 -29.08 5.11 -3.61
C GLY A 124 -29.60 5.83 -2.34
N ARG A 125 -30.71 6.58 -2.41
CA ARG A 125 -31.36 7.20 -1.24
C ARG A 125 -32.24 6.23 -0.45
N ALA A 126 -33.08 5.43 -1.13
CA ALA A 126 -33.94 4.45 -0.48
C ALA A 126 -33.13 3.27 0.09
N ALA A 127 -32.04 2.90 -0.57
CA ALA A 127 -31.11 1.88 -0.10
C ALA A 127 -30.22 2.34 1.09
N ARG A 128 -30.33 3.60 1.53
CA ARG A 128 -29.70 4.15 2.75
C ARG A 128 -30.69 4.32 3.90
N ASP A 129 -31.96 3.99 3.68
CA ASP A 129 -32.97 4.14 4.71
C ASP A 129 -32.70 3.18 5.88
N SER A 130 -33.04 3.66 7.07
CA SER A 130 -33.04 2.93 8.35
C SER A 130 -33.77 1.60 8.27
N SER A 131 -34.80 1.51 7.43
CA SER A 131 -35.51 0.25 7.18
C SER A 131 -34.54 -0.83 6.72
N MET A 132 -33.75 -0.59 5.67
CA MET A 132 -32.83 -1.60 5.12
C MET A 132 -31.61 -1.81 6.01
N ILE A 133 -30.94 -0.72 6.40
CA ILE A 133 -29.67 -0.78 7.15
C ILE A 133 -29.88 -1.32 8.57
N GLY A 134 -31.02 -1.04 9.20
CA GLY A 134 -31.33 -1.50 10.56
C GLY A 134 -31.44 -3.02 10.71
N ARG A 135 -31.46 -3.77 9.60
CA ARG A 135 -31.54 -5.24 9.59
C ARG A 135 -30.19 -5.94 9.53
N ILE A 136 -29.09 -5.21 9.41
CA ILE A 136 -27.73 -5.76 9.44
C ILE A 136 -27.51 -6.71 10.63
N PRO A 137 -27.89 -6.37 11.89
CA PRO A 137 -27.69 -7.28 13.02
C PRO A 137 -28.46 -8.60 12.87
N LEU A 138 -29.67 -8.57 12.30
CA LEU A 138 -30.48 -9.77 12.09
C LEU A 138 -29.94 -10.63 10.94
N LEU A 139 -29.44 -10.00 9.88
CA LEU A 139 -28.76 -10.71 8.79
C LEU A 139 -27.53 -11.46 9.31
N VAL A 140 -26.65 -10.79 10.07
CA VAL A 140 -25.47 -11.41 10.70
C VAL A 140 -25.88 -12.59 11.58
N ALA A 141 -26.87 -12.40 12.46
CA ALA A 141 -27.32 -13.44 13.37
C ALA A 141 -27.95 -14.65 12.66
N SER A 142 -28.43 -14.47 11.41
CA SER A 142 -29.08 -15.55 10.64
C SER A 142 -28.12 -16.42 9.83
N LEU A 143 -26.85 -16.00 9.67
CA LEU A 143 -25.89 -16.63 8.74
C LEU A 143 -25.65 -18.12 9.02
N LEU A 144 -25.62 -18.54 10.29
CA LEU A 144 -25.43 -19.94 10.68
C LEU A 144 -26.63 -20.84 10.33
N HIS A 145 -27.76 -20.25 9.96
CA HIS A 145 -29.01 -20.97 9.66
C HIS A 145 -29.39 -20.92 8.18
N CYS A 146 -28.64 -20.17 7.36
CA CYS A 146 -28.86 -20.08 5.92
C CYS A 146 -28.45 -21.38 5.19
N SER A 147 -29.17 -21.71 4.11
CA SER A 147 -28.69 -22.68 3.13
C SER A 147 -27.52 -22.09 2.30
N GLY A 148 -26.75 -22.92 1.57
CA GLY A 148 -25.53 -22.45 0.90
C GLY A 148 -25.72 -21.25 -0.04
N ASP A 149 -26.72 -21.31 -0.92
CA ASP A 149 -27.02 -20.21 -1.85
C ASP A 149 -27.57 -18.99 -1.11
N THR A 150 -28.40 -19.20 -0.07
CA THR A 150 -28.90 -18.12 0.78
C THR A 150 -27.79 -17.45 1.57
N LEU A 151 -26.80 -18.19 2.07
CA LEU A 151 -25.67 -17.65 2.79
C LEU A 151 -24.88 -16.71 1.89
N LYS A 152 -24.64 -17.11 0.63
CA LYS A 152 -24.00 -16.25 -0.36
C LYS A 152 -24.80 -14.97 -0.60
N ALA A 153 -26.10 -15.07 -0.85
CA ALA A 153 -26.97 -13.91 -1.05
C ALA A 153 -27.02 -13.00 0.20
N ALA A 154 -27.03 -13.57 1.42
CA ALA A 154 -26.98 -12.81 2.66
C ALA A 154 -25.67 -12.03 2.81
N LEU A 155 -24.54 -12.64 2.47
CA LEU A 155 -23.23 -11.99 2.50
C LEU A 155 -23.10 -10.91 1.43
N GLU A 156 -23.55 -11.15 0.20
CA GLU A 156 -23.59 -10.13 -0.86
C GLU A 156 -24.49 -8.94 -0.47
N THR A 157 -25.63 -9.22 0.16
CA THR A 157 -26.51 -8.19 0.75
C THR A 157 -25.77 -7.40 1.82
N LEU A 158 -25.08 -8.07 2.75
CA LEU A 158 -24.29 -7.41 3.79
C LEU A 158 -23.19 -6.53 3.19
N ILE A 159 -22.42 -7.03 2.20
CA ILE A 159 -21.37 -6.25 1.52
C ILE A 159 -21.93 -4.94 0.96
N SER A 160 -23.05 -5.01 0.23
CA SER A 160 -23.67 -3.81 -0.36
C SER A 160 -24.18 -2.82 0.70
N LEU A 161 -24.69 -3.31 1.82
CA LEU A 161 -25.14 -2.46 2.93
C LEU A 161 -23.96 -1.80 3.67
N VAL A 162 -22.91 -2.55 3.99
CA VAL A 162 -21.75 -2.05 4.75
C VAL A 162 -20.76 -1.27 3.89
N SER A 163 -20.88 -1.35 2.55
CA SER A 163 -20.15 -0.47 1.63
C SER A 163 -20.59 1.00 1.72
N LYS A 164 -21.67 1.29 2.46
CA LYS A 164 -22.14 2.64 2.74
C LYS A 164 -21.78 3.02 4.19
N PRO A 165 -21.32 4.26 4.45
CA PRO A 165 -20.92 4.68 5.81
C PRO A 165 -22.01 4.50 6.86
N GLU A 166 -23.28 4.71 6.50
CA GLU A 166 -24.41 4.55 7.41
C GLU A 166 -24.62 3.07 7.80
N GLY A 167 -24.42 2.15 6.85
CA GLY A 167 -24.51 0.71 7.07
C GLY A 167 -23.33 0.17 7.88
N ALA A 168 -22.12 0.62 7.54
CA ALA A 168 -20.91 0.33 8.28
C ALA A 168 -21.03 0.74 9.77
N LYS A 169 -21.62 1.91 10.05
CA LYS A 169 -21.87 2.37 11.41
C LYS A 169 -22.81 1.45 12.19
N VAL A 170 -23.86 0.94 11.57
CA VAL A 170 -24.77 -0.03 12.20
C VAL A 170 -24.08 -1.38 12.40
N PHE A 171 -23.25 -1.80 11.46
CA PHE A 171 -22.46 -3.03 11.58
C PHE A 171 -21.52 -3.00 12.80
N VAL A 172 -20.83 -1.88 13.04
CA VAL A 172 -19.96 -1.69 14.23
C VAL A 172 -20.75 -1.74 15.55
N GLY A 173 -22.07 -1.56 15.51
CA GLY A 173 -22.96 -1.75 16.66
C GLY A 173 -23.39 -3.20 16.92
N VAL A 174 -23.04 -4.15 16.05
CA VAL A 174 -23.40 -5.56 16.20
C VAL A 174 -22.58 -6.18 17.34
N GLN A 175 -23.27 -6.76 18.32
CA GLN A 175 -22.64 -7.30 19.54
C GLN A 175 -21.95 -8.65 19.31
N ASP A 176 -22.48 -9.47 18.41
CA ASP A 176 -21.98 -10.82 18.15
C ASP A 176 -21.65 -10.99 16.66
N LEU A 177 -20.35 -11.07 16.36
CA LEU A 177 -19.81 -11.34 15.02
C LEU A 177 -19.38 -12.81 14.86
N THR A 178 -19.63 -13.66 15.84
CA THR A 178 -19.30 -15.10 15.79
C THR A 178 -19.86 -15.79 14.55
N PRO A 179 -21.12 -15.55 14.11
CA PRO A 179 -21.66 -16.12 12.87
C PRO A 179 -20.82 -15.83 11.63
N LEU A 180 -20.16 -14.67 11.56
CA LEU A 180 -19.25 -14.34 10.47
C LEU A 180 -17.94 -15.12 10.64
N THR A 181 -17.33 -15.07 11.83
CA THR A 181 -16.03 -15.71 12.05
C THR A 181 -16.04 -17.22 11.93
N GLU A 182 -17.17 -17.89 12.22
CA GLU A 182 -17.33 -19.34 12.03
C GLU A 182 -17.50 -19.74 10.56
N ASN A 183 -18.20 -18.91 9.77
CA ASN A 183 -18.39 -19.17 8.33
C ASN A 183 -17.18 -18.78 7.48
N ALA A 184 -16.28 -17.93 7.99
CA ALA A 184 -15.16 -17.37 7.24
C ALA A 184 -14.23 -18.42 6.57
N PRO A 185 -13.87 -19.55 7.21
CA PRO A 185 -13.03 -20.56 6.58
C PRO A 185 -13.67 -21.24 5.36
N SER A 186 -15.00 -21.39 5.36
CA SER A 186 -15.76 -22.01 4.26
C SER A 186 -16.27 -21.02 3.23
N GLN A 187 -16.41 -19.73 3.60
CA GLN A 187 -17.05 -18.72 2.77
C GLN A 187 -16.27 -17.39 2.81
N PRO A 188 -15.35 -17.17 1.85
CA PRO A 188 -14.46 -16.00 1.82
C PRO A 188 -15.17 -14.63 1.79
N LEU A 189 -16.38 -14.55 1.23
CA LEU A 189 -17.19 -13.32 1.22
C LEU A 189 -17.43 -12.72 2.62
N THR A 190 -17.33 -13.55 3.67
CA THR A 190 -17.39 -13.08 5.06
C THR A 190 -16.26 -12.08 5.37
N LEU A 191 -15.07 -12.31 4.83
CA LEU A 191 -13.92 -11.43 5.01
C LEU A 191 -14.15 -10.09 4.28
N ASP A 192 -14.79 -10.11 3.12
CA ASP A 192 -15.17 -8.90 2.37
C ASP A 192 -16.20 -8.07 3.15
N VAL A 193 -17.18 -8.70 3.80
CA VAL A 193 -18.13 -7.99 4.69
C VAL A 193 -17.36 -7.24 5.77
N LEU A 194 -16.41 -7.89 6.46
CA LEU A 194 -15.62 -7.27 7.53
C LEU A 194 -14.75 -6.13 6.99
N LEU A 195 -14.06 -6.36 5.87
CA LEU A 195 -13.21 -5.37 5.20
C LEU A 195 -13.99 -4.10 4.87
N HIS A 196 -15.09 -4.23 4.13
CA HIS A 196 -15.90 -3.09 3.72
C HIS A 196 -16.56 -2.41 4.92
N ALA A 197 -17.03 -3.17 5.91
CA ALA A 197 -17.66 -2.60 7.10
C ALA A 197 -16.68 -1.76 7.92
N TRP A 198 -15.47 -2.25 8.17
CA TRP A 198 -14.50 -1.51 8.98
C TRP A 198 -14.00 -0.27 8.26
N LEU A 199 -13.59 -0.40 6.99
CA LEU A 199 -13.04 0.72 6.22
C LEU A 199 -14.04 1.86 6.03
N ASN A 200 -15.32 1.55 5.79
CA ASN A 200 -16.35 2.57 5.67
C ASN A 200 -16.84 3.13 7.02
N ALA A 201 -16.58 2.43 8.13
CA ALA A 201 -16.91 2.92 9.46
C ALA A 201 -15.84 3.88 10.03
N MET A 202 -14.56 3.72 9.63
CA MET A 202 -13.44 4.49 10.18
C MET A 202 -13.69 6.01 10.26
N PRO A 203 -14.25 6.70 9.25
CA PRO A 203 -14.39 8.15 9.30
C PRO A 203 -15.36 8.67 10.38
N ALA A 204 -16.33 7.85 10.81
CA ALA A 204 -17.44 8.28 11.67
C ALA A 204 -17.57 7.49 12.99
N ALA A 205 -16.83 6.40 13.15
CA ALA A 205 -16.89 5.53 14.32
C ALA A 205 -16.05 6.06 15.48
N ASN A 206 -16.41 5.63 16.70
CA ASN A 206 -15.52 5.77 17.85
C ASN A 206 -14.32 4.83 17.64
N LYS A 207 -13.11 5.42 17.54
CA LYS A 207 -11.86 4.71 17.23
C LYS A 207 -11.53 3.62 18.25
N ASP A 208 -11.74 3.87 19.54
CA ASP A 208 -11.47 2.90 20.61
C ASP A 208 -12.39 1.68 20.52
N HIS A 209 -13.68 1.92 20.29
CA HIS A 209 -14.68 0.87 20.12
C HIS A 209 -14.39 0.03 18.86
N LEU A 210 -14.10 0.70 17.75
CA LEU A 210 -13.75 0.04 16.48
C LEU A 210 -12.48 -0.81 16.63
N ARG A 211 -11.44 -0.28 17.28
CA ARG A 211 -10.21 -1.01 17.60
C ARG A 211 -10.48 -2.28 18.41
N SER A 212 -11.31 -2.18 19.46
CA SER A 212 -11.68 -3.35 20.27
C SER A 212 -12.43 -4.41 19.48
N ILE A 213 -13.35 -4.01 18.60
CA ILE A 213 -14.08 -4.94 17.73
C ILE A 213 -13.14 -5.63 16.76
N ILE A 214 -12.25 -4.88 16.10
CA ILE A 214 -11.28 -5.43 15.15
C ILE A 214 -10.36 -6.44 15.85
N ASP A 215 -9.80 -6.09 17.01
CA ASP A 215 -8.90 -6.96 17.76
C ASP A 215 -9.57 -8.28 18.17
N GLN A 216 -10.78 -8.19 18.73
CA GLN A 216 -11.56 -9.37 19.11
C GLN A 216 -11.94 -10.23 17.91
N THR A 217 -12.39 -9.59 16.81
CA THR A 217 -12.84 -10.32 15.62
C THR A 217 -11.68 -11.01 14.91
N ILE A 218 -10.51 -10.37 14.80
CA ILE A 218 -9.31 -11.01 14.26
C ILE A 218 -8.87 -12.19 15.14
N GLY A 219 -8.92 -12.04 16.48
CA GLY A 219 -8.64 -13.14 17.41
C GLY A 219 -9.57 -14.36 17.22
N ASN A 220 -10.86 -14.09 16.98
CA ASN A 220 -11.85 -15.13 16.66
C ASN A 220 -11.58 -15.77 15.29
N LEU A 221 -11.29 -14.98 14.25
CA LEU A 221 -10.92 -15.49 12.92
C LEU A 221 -9.70 -16.41 13.00
N VAL A 222 -8.63 -15.98 13.67
CA VAL A 222 -7.42 -16.78 13.88
C VAL A 222 -7.75 -18.12 14.57
N SER A 223 -8.73 -18.13 15.46
CA SER A 223 -9.20 -19.37 16.11
C SER A 223 -10.01 -20.26 15.17
N SER A 224 -10.93 -19.70 14.37
CA SER A 224 -11.74 -20.43 13.39
C SER A 224 -10.93 -21.03 12.25
N PHE A 225 -9.85 -20.36 11.84
CA PHE A 225 -8.98 -20.84 10.77
C PHE A 225 -7.98 -21.92 11.23
N LYS A 226 -7.94 -22.29 12.52
CA LYS A 226 -7.08 -23.39 13.00
C LYS A 226 -7.41 -24.68 12.28
N GLY A 227 -6.38 -25.35 11.74
CA GLY A 227 -6.52 -26.60 10.99
C GLY A 227 -6.80 -26.41 9.49
N THR A 228 -6.93 -25.17 9.01
CA THR A 228 -6.96 -24.84 7.58
C THR A 228 -5.57 -24.44 7.07
N ASP A 229 -5.45 -24.13 5.78
CA ASP A 229 -4.22 -23.56 5.21
C ASP A 229 -4.03 -22.05 5.55
N GLY A 230 -5.08 -21.37 6.00
CA GLY A 230 -5.05 -19.95 6.36
C GLY A 230 -4.87 -18.98 5.19
N VAL A 231 -4.83 -19.43 3.93
CA VAL A 231 -4.44 -18.58 2.78
C VAL A 231 -5.35 -17.37 2.64
N THR A 232 -6.68 -17.57 2.74
CA THR A 232 -7.67 -16.48 2.62
C THR A 232 -7.63 -15.53 3.81
N LEU A 233 -7.37 -16.03 5.03
CA LEU A 233 -7.16 -15.19 6.21
C LEU A 233 -5.93 -14.29 6.03
N LEU A 234 -4.81 -14.84 5.57
CA LEU A 234 -3.60 -14.05 5.39
C LEU A 234 -3.76 -13.00 4.29
N ALA A 235 -4.42 -13.34 3.18
CA ALA A 235 -4.72 -12.40 2.11
C ALA A 235 -5.63 -11.26 2.59
N PHE A 236 -6.66 -11.57 3.38
CA PHE A 236 -7.53 -10.57 3.99
C PHE A 236 -6.77 -9.62 4.93
N LEU A 237 -5.92 -10.15 5.81
CA LEU A 237 -5.13 -9.32 6.73
C LEU A 237 -4.10 -8.46 5.97
N ALA A 238 -3.54 -8.97 4.87
CA ALA A 238 -2.61 -8.23 4.03
C ALA A 238 -3.26 -7.01 3.36
N ASP A 239 -4.53 -7.11 2.97
CA ASP A 239 -5.30 -5.97 2.42
C ASP A 239 -5.79 -5.04 3.53
N LEU A 240 -6.29 -5.60 4.63
CA LEU A 240 -6.89 -4.81 5.71
C LEU A 240 -5.87 -3.93 6.44
N LEU A 241 -4.78 -4.51 6.96
CA LEU A 241 -3.91 -3.84 7.93
C LEU A 241 -3.30 -2.53 7.42
N PRO A 242 -2.74 -2.45 6.19
CA PRO A 242 -2.16 -1.20 5.67
C PRO A 242 -3.21 -0.09 5.45
N ARG A 243 -4.49 -0.45 5.36
CA ARG A 243 -5.60 0.49 5.10
C ARG A 243 -6.26 0.99 6.39
N LEU A 244 -5.89 0.43 7.55
CA LEU A 244 -6.38 0.89 8.84
C LEU A 244 -5.61 2.12 9.31
N GLU A 245 -6.32 3.07 9.92
CA GLU A 245 -5.68 4.22 10.56
C GLU A 245 -4.91 3.77 11.83
N PRO A 246 -3.77 4.41 12.15
CA PRO A 246 -2.94 4.08 13.32
C PRO A 246 -3.71 4.04 14.65
N GLU A 247 -4.72 4.88 14.82
CA GLU A 247 -5.54 4.97 16.02
C GLU A 247 -6.44 3.74 16.24
N VAL A 248 -6.79 3.06 15.15
CA VAL A 248 -7.70 1.90 15.14
C VAL A 248 -6.91 0.58 15.22
N LEU A 249 -5.61 0.62 14.95
CA LEU A 249 -4.75 -0.56 15.06
C LEU A 249 -4.56 -0.96 16.54
N PRO A 250 -4.73 -2.26 16.88
CA PRO A 250 -4.47 -2.73 18.23
C PRO A 250 -2.96 -2.68 18.51
N PRO A 251 -2.48 -2.06 19.60
CA PRO A 251 -1.04 -1.83 19.80
C PRO A 251 -0.24 -3.10 20.13
N ASN A 252 -0.84 -4.08 20.82
CA ASN A 252 -0.20 -5.34 21.21
C ASN A 252 -1.17 -6.53 21.05
N PRO A 253 -1.49 -6.90 19.80
CA PRO A 253 -2.47 -7.93 19.52
C PRO A 253 -2.01 -9.32 19.95
N SER A 254 -2.84 -10.03 20.71
CA SER A 254 -2.55 -11.41 21.16
C SER A 254 -2.60 -12.44 20.02
N TRP A 255 -3.26 -12.12 18.91
CA TRP A 255 -3.39 -12.97 17.73
C TRP A 255 -2.16 -12.93 16.80
N LEU A 256 -1.28 -11.93 16.93
CA LEU A 256 -0.15 -11.73 16.03
C LEU A 256 0.85 -12.92 16.00
N PRO A 257 1.25 -13.53 17.13
CA PRO A 257 2.08 -14.73 17.12
C PRO A 257 1.42 -15.95 16.48
N SER A 258 0.08 -16.02 16.47
CA SER A 258 -0.63 -17.09 15.77
C SER A 258 -0.66 -16.86 14.27
N VAL A 259 -0.76 -15.60 13.83
CA VAL A 259 -0.66 -15.23 12.42
C VAL A 259 0.74 -15.52 11.85
N SER A 260 1.82 -15.25 12.59
CA SER A 260 3.17 -15.64 12.14
C SER A 260 3.35 -17.15 11.99
N LYS A 261 2.68 -17.96 12.82
CA LYS A 261 2.65 -19.43 12.66
C LYS A 261 1.96 -19.87 11.37
N PHE A 262 0.85 -19.22 10.98
CA PHE A 262 0.21 -19.51 9.68
C PHE A 262 1.14 -19.18 8.51
N ILE A 263 1.85 -18.05 8.56
CA ILE A 263 2.88 -17.69 7.57
C ILE A 263 3.90 -18.83 7.43
N PHE A 264 4.48 -19.29 8.54
CA PHE A 264 5.50 -20.35 8.48
C PHE A 264 4.94 -21.70 8.06
N GLN A 265 3.71 -22.03 8.44
CA GLN A 265 3.05 -23.25 7.96
C GLN A 265 2.93 -23.28 6.43
N LEU A 266 2.62 -22.13 5.81
CA LEU A 266 2.58 -21.99 4.35
C LEU A 266 3.96 -22.06 3.70
N VAL A 267 4.97 -21.44 4.34
CA VAL A 267 6.36 -21.48 3.88
C VAL A 267 6.90 -22.92 3.80
N ILE A 268 6.54 -23.78 4.77
CA ILE A 268 7.00 -25.17 4.84
C ILE A 268 6.23 -26.09 3.87
N SER A 269 4.96 -25.79 3.56
CA SER A 269 4.02 -26.75 2.92
C SER A 269 4.10 -26.87 1.39
N ARG A 270 5.18 -26.39 0.74
CA ARG A 270 5.31 -26.22 -0.72
C ARG A 270 4.25 -25.24 -1.26
N PRO A 271 4.55 -23.93 -1.30
CA PRO A 271 3.52 -22.93 -1.48
C PRO A 271 3.02 -22.83 -2.94
N THR A 272 1.69 -22.82 -3.10
CA THR A 272 1.00 -22.44 -4.35
C THR A 272 1.23 -20.96 -4.67
N ALA A 273 0.87 -20.50 -5.87
CA ALA A 273 1.00 -19.08 -6.24
C ALA A 273 0.21 -18.16 -5.28
N SER A 274 -1.03 -18.53 -4.96
CA SER A 274 -1.87 -17.78 -4.01
C SER A 274 -1.31 -17.80 -2.58
N SER A 275 -0.77 -18.94 -2.15
CA SER A 275 -0.08 -19.05 -0.86
C SER A 275 1.15 -18.13 -0.79
N ARG A 276 1.97 -18.09 -1.85
CA ARG A 276 3.12 -17.18 -1.96
C ARG A 276 2.72 -15.73 -1.87
N ALA A 277 1.70 -15.31 -2.61
CA ALA A 277 1.19 -13.95 -2.53
C ALA A 277 0.70 -13.60 -1.12
N ALA A 278 -0.08 -14.50 -0.50
CA ALA A 278 -0.66 -14.26 0.82
C ALA A 278 0.39 -14.11 1.93
N PHE A 279 1.35 -15.03 2.04
CA PHE A 279 2.37 -14.93 3.10
C PHE A 279 3.35 -13.78 2.84
N THR A 280 3.65 -13.45 1.58
CA THR A 280 4.56 -12.35 1.23
C THR A 280 3.91 -11.01 1.54
N ASN A 281 2.70 -10.77 1.05
CA ASN A 281 2.00 -9.49 1.27
C ASN A 281 1.71 -9.28 2.75
N LEU A 282 1.27 -10.32 3.47
CA LEU A 282 1.04 -10.18 4.90
C LEU A 282 2.32 -9.96 5.68
N SER A 283 3.42 -10.66 5.37
CA SER A 283 4.68 -10.44 6.08
C SER A 283 5.13 -8.98 5.94
N ALA A 284 5.03 -8.41 4.73
CA ALA A 284 5.33 -7.00 4.51
C ALA A 284 4.37 -6.07 5.29
N ALA A 285 3.06 -6.32 5.22
CA ALA A 285 2.06 -5.56 5.96
C ALA A 285 2.29 -5.59 7.47
N LEU A 286 2.66 -6.75 8.04
CA LEU A 286 2.97 -6.88 9.46
C LEU A 286 4.23 -6.11 9.85
N LEU A 287 5.27 -6.10 9.02
CA LEU A 287 6.50 -5.35 9.27
C LEU A 287 6.27 -3.84 9.25
N GLU A 288 5.36 -3.36 8.40
CA GLU A 288 4.96 -1.95 8.34
C GLU A 288 4.04 -1.57 9.50
N THR A 289 3.05 -2.41 9.80
CA THR A 289 2.03 -2.14 10.83
C THR A 289 2.57 -2.29 12.25
N TYR A 290 3.46 -3.27 12.47
CA TYR A 290 4.03 -3.63 13.78
C TYR A 290 5.56 -3.70 13.73
N PRO A 291 6.26 -2.57 13.48
CA PRO A 291 7.70 -2.55 13.22
C PRO A 291 8.57 -2.97 14.42
N LEU A 292 7.99 -3.04 15.62
CA LEU A 292 8.67 -3.53 16.83
C LEU A 292 8.40 -5.02 17.10
N GLN A 293 7.15 -5.47 16.92
CA GLN A 293 6.73 -6.84 17.27
C GLN A 293 6.90 -7.83 16.12
N ALA A 294 6.70 -7.42 14.86
CA ALA A 294 6.74 -8.33 13.71
C ALA A 294 8.16 -8.83 13.36
N PRO A 295 9.23 -8.00 13.36
CA PRO A 295 10.56 -8.49 13.03
C PRO A 295 11.05 -9.68 13.87
N PRO A 296 10.98 -9.67 15.22
CA PRO A 296 11.39 -10.85 15.99
C PRO A 296 10.50 -12.07 15.72
N LEU A 297 9.20 -11.89 15.45
CA LEU A 297 8.31 -13.01 15.14
C LEU A 297 8.58 -13.66 13.77
N LEU A 298 9.10 -12.88 12.81
CA LEU A 298 9.36 -13.36 11.44
C LEU A 298 10.83 -13.75 11.21
N PHE A 299 11.77 -13.12 11.92
CA PHE A 299 13.20 -13.22 11.63
C PHE A 299 14.05 -13.79 12.76
N ALA A 300 13.62 -13.71 14.02
CA ALA A 300 14.37 -14.31 15.11
C ALA A 300 14.22 -15.84 15.06
N ASN A 301 15.26 -16.54 15.51
CA ASN A 301 15.20 -17.99 15.69
C ASN A 301 15.22 -18.33 17.17
N ASP A 302 14.25 -19.14 17.60
CA ASP A 302 14.17 -19.63 18.98
C ASP A 302 15.36 -20.55 19.33
N THR A 303 15.95 -21.21 18.33
CA THR A 303 17.10 -22.09 18.48
C THR A 303 18.19 -21.78 17.44
N PRO A 304 19.37 -21.28 17.83
CA PRO A 304 20.43 -20.85 16.90
C PRO A 304 21.08 -22.00 16.11
N ASN A 305 20.83 -23.25 16.49
CA ASN A 305 21.36 -24.47 15.87
C ASN A 305 20.35 -25.25 15.04
N ASP A 306 19.19 -24.67 14.71
CA ASP A 306 18.25 -25.34 13.80
C ASP A 306 18.91 -25.53 12.42
N GLU A 307 18.86 -26.75 11.88
CA GLU A 307 19.41 -27.06 10.56
C GLU A 307 18.65 -26.33 9.45
N LYS A 308 17.38 -25.97 9.69
CA LYS A 308 16.52 -25.25 8.74
C LYS A 308 15.69 -24.18 9.44
N PRO A 309 16.31 -23.06 9.84
CA PRO A 309 15.59 -22.01 10.51
C PRO A 309 14.51 -21.40 9.60
N LEU A 310 13.33 -21.12 10.17
CA LEU A 310 12.16 -20.68 9.40
C LEU A 310 12.38 -19.33 8.73
N SER A 311 13.10 -18.43 9.40
CA SER A 311 13.54 -17.15 8.85
C SER A 311 14.39 -17.31 7.60
N TYR A 312 15.37 -18.23 7.61
CA TYR A 312 16.19 -18.55 6.43
C TYR A 312 15.33 -19.06 5.27
N LEU A 313 14.38 -19.96 5.55
CA LEU A 313 13.50 -20.51 4.51
C LEU A 313 12.59 -19.43 3.90
N LEU A 314 12.01 -18.56 4.73
CA LEU A 314 11.19 -17.43 4.28
C LEU A 314 11.98 -16.52 3.34
N ILE A 315 13.16 -16.04 3.78
CA ILE A 315 14.00 -15.14 2.96
C ILE A 315 14.45 -15.84 1.67
N ASN A 316 14.86 -17.11 1.75
CA ASN A 316 15.27 -17.85 0.55
C ASN A 316 14.13 -17.98 -0.49
N LEU A 317 12.90 -18.27 -0.04
CA LEU A 317 11.75 -18.33 -0.96
C LEU A 317 11.44 -16.96 -1.58
N ILE A 318 11.55 -15.88 -0.82
CA ILE A 318 11.38 -14.50 -1.33
C ILE A 318 12.41 -14.20 -2.42
N LEU A 319 13.68 -14.52 -2.18
CA LEU A 319 14.76 -14.31 -3.16
C LEU A 319 14.59 -15.16 -4.43
N VAL A 320 14.07 -16.38 -4.30
CA VAL A 320 13.72 -17.22 -5.45
C VAL A 320 12.56 -16.61 -6.25
N ASP A 321 11.52 -16.12 -5.57
CA ASP A 321 10.35 -15.52 -6.23
C ASP A 321 10.72 -14.23 -6.97
N LEU A 322 11.56 -13.37 -6.37
CA LEU A 322 12.10 -12.17 -7.00
C LEU A 322 12.87 -12.50 -8.29
N ARG A 323 13.89 -13.36 -8.20
CA ARG A 323 14.73 -13.73 -9.35
C ARG A 323 13.97 -14.38 -10.50
N SER A 324 12.94 -15.15 -10.18
CA SER A 324 12.13 -15.84 -11.20
C SER A 324 11.05 -14.95 -11.81
N SER A 325 10.58 -13.92 -11.10
CA SER A 325 9.46 -13.08 -11.54
C SER A 325 9.90 -11.77 -12.22
N LEU A 326 11.01 -11.16 -11.77
CA LEU A 326 11.50 -9.88 -12.32
C LEU A 326 11.72 -9.91 -13.85
N PRO A 327 12.36 -10.94 -14.44
CA PRO A 327 12.62 -10.95 -15.88
C PRO A 327 11.35 -10.96 -16.74
N LEU A 328 10.22 -11.39 -16.18
CA LEU A 328 8.94 -11.51 -16.89
C LEU A 328 8.05 -10.26 -16.74
N LEU A 329 8.39 -9.34 -15.84
CA LEU A 329 7.50 -8.23 -15.49
C LEU A 329 7.38 -7.17 -16.59
N LEU A 330 8.45 -6.93 -17.36
CA LEU A 330 8.43 -5.96 -18.44
C LEU A 330 7.45 -6.35 -19.54
N GLU A 331 7.35 -7.65 -19.87
CA GLU A 331 6.36 -8.16 -20.82
C GLU A 331 4.93 -8.01 -20.32
N GLN A 332 4.75 -7.97 -18.99
CA GLN A 332 3.44 -7.87 -18.36
C GLN A 332 2.99 -6.43 -18.13
N LEU A 333 3.84 -5.42 -18.34
CA LEU A 333 3.66 -4.03 -17.90
C LEU A 333 2.31 -3.40 -18.31
N ASN A 334 1.79 -3.77 -19.49
CA ASN A 334 0.51 -3.27 -20.02
C ASN A 334 -0.61 -4.34 -19.96
N THR A 335 -0.47 -5.33 -19.08
CA THR A 335 -1.44 -6.42 -18.87
C THR A 335 -2.06 -6.31 -17.46
N PRO A 336 -3.30 -6.83 -17.25
CA PRO A 336 -3.90 -6.84 -15.92
C PRO A 336 -3.14 -7.71 -14.90
N LEU A 337 -2.17 -8.51 -15.35
CA LEU A 337 -1.33 -9.36 -14.50
C LEU A 337 -0.15 -8.61 -13.88
N TYR A 338 0.18 -7.40 -14.35
CA TYR A 338 1.26 -6.60 -13.79
C TYR A 338 1.01 -6.28 -12.33
N GLN A 339 -0.12 -5.64 -12.04
CA GLN A 339 -0.42 -5.06 -10.73
C GLN A 339 -0.34 -6.09 -9.58
N PRO A 340 -0.97 -7.28 -9.67
CA PRO A 340 -0.83 -8.28 -8.62
C PRO A 340 0.60 -8.78 -8.43
N THR A 341 1.34 -8.94 -9.53
CA THR A 341 2.73 -9.43 -9.50
C THR A 341 3.66 -8.37 -8.93
N ALA A 342 3.57 -7.14 -9.40
CA ALA A 342 4.34 -5.98 -8.93
C ALA A 342 4.08 -5.68 -7.46
N HIS A 343 2.82 -5.72 -7.01
CA HIS A 343 2.48 -5.57 -5.59
C HIS A 343 3.12 -6.66 -4.71
N ARG A 344 3.07 -7.92 -5.16
CA ARG A 344 3.74 -9.03 -4.46
C ARG A 344 5.26 -8.85 -4.40
N LEU A 345 5.90 -8.44 -5.49
CA LEU A 345 7.35 -8.21 -5.50
C LEU A 345 7.74 -6.96 -4.69
N THR A 346 6.89 -5.94 -4.64
CA THR A 346 7.05 -4.79 -3.75
C THR A 346 7.09 -5.25 -2.30
N SER A 347 6.13 -6.10 -1.89
CA SER A 347 6.10 -6.73 -0.57
C SER A 347 7.37 -7.55 -0.30
N ALA A 348 7.85 -8.32 -1.27
CA ALA A 348 9.09 -9.08 -1.17
C ALA A 348 10.32 -8.18 -0.90
N PHE A 349 10.48 -7.07 -1.61
CA PHE A 349 11.56 -6.11 -1.37
C PHE A 349 11.42 -5.40 -0.01
N ASN A 350 10.19 -5.09 0.41
CA ASN A 350 9.95 -4.52 1.74
C ASN A 350 10.35 -5.49 2.87
N ILE A 351 10.10 -6.80 2.70
CA ILE A 351 10.58 -7.82 3.63
C ILE A 351 12.11 -7.87 3.63
N LEU A 352 12.75 -7.86 2.47
CA LEU A 352 14.22 -7.88 2.36
C LEU A 352 14.86 -6.67 3.04
N THR A 353 14.29 -5.48 2.81
CA THR A 353 14.70 -4.22 3.47
C THR A 353 14.63 -4.33 4.99
N ASN A 354 13.48 -4.78 5.51
CA ASN A 354 13.28 -4.95 6.95
C ASN A 354 14.17 -6.05 7.55
N TYR A 355 14.42 -7.11 6.80
CA TYR A 355 15.32 -8.19 7.21
C TYR A 355 16.76 -7.70 7.35
N THR A 356 17.27 -6.94 6.37
CA THR A 356 18.60 -6.32 6.47
C THR A 356 18.67 -5.36 7.67
N GLY A 357 17.65 -4.49 7.84
CA GLY A 357 17.57 -3.61 9.01
C GLY A 357 17.47 -4.36 10.35
N PHE A 358 16.87 -5.55 10.37
CA PHE A 358 16.85 -6.42 11.54
C PHE A 358 18.24 -7.02 11.83
N LEU A 359 18.97 -7.46 10.79
CA LEU A 359 20.34 -7.95 10.92
C LEU A 359 21.29 -6.89 11.50
N LEU A 360 21.18 -5.64 11.05
CA LEU A 360 22.03 -4.54 11.54
C LEU A 360 21.78 -4.21 13.02
N ARG A 361 20.54 -4.38 13.49
CA ARG A 361 20.15 -4.08 14.88
C ARG A 361 20.39 -5.23 15.85
N SER A 362 20.56 -6.45 15.35
CA SER A 362 20.63 -7.66 16.19
C SER A 362 22.07 -7.97 16.60
N SER A 363 22.32 -8.02 17.90
CA SER A 363 23.62 -8.38 18.46
C SER A 363 23.86 -9.89 18.35
N SER A 364 24.37 -10.34 17.20
CA SER A 364 25.16 -11.56 16.89
C SER A 364 24.77 -12.97 17.41
N SER A 365 23.86 -13.16 18.37
CA SER A 365 23.63 -14.47 19.00
C SER A 365 22.32 -15.17 18.64
N SER A 366 21.33 -14.47 18.09
CA SER A 366 19.95 -14.99 17.98
C SER A 366 19.36 -15.05 16.56
N VAL A 367 20.12 -14.68 15.53
CA VAL A 367 19.54 -14.57 14.17
C VAL A 367 19.74 -15.83 13.35
N LEU A 368 20.95 -16.20 12.95
CA LEU A 368 21.20 -17.37 12.10
C LEU A 368 22.61 -17.88 12.34
N SER A 369 22.86 -19.16 12.01
CA SER A 369 24.23 -19.65 11.97
C SER A 369 25.05 -18.91 10.89
N PRO A 370 26.37 -18.71 11.10
CA PRO A 370 27.21 -17.98 10.14
C PRO A 370 27.18 -18.56 8.71
N SER A 371 27.04 -19.89 8.59
CA SER A 371 26.96 -20.55 7.29
C SER A 371 25.68 -20.24 6.53
N HIS A 372 24.55 -20.06 7.23
CA HIS A 372 23.30 -19.62 6.62
C HIS A 372 23.36 -18.15 6.21
N LEU A 373 23.97 -17.28 7.03
CA LEU A 373 24.16 -15.87 6.68
C LEU A 373 25.02 -15.69 5.43
N LEU A 374 26.13 -16.43 5.31
CA LEU A 374 26.98 -16.37 4.12
C LEU A 374 26.24 -16.83 2.84
N LYS A 375 25.43 -17.88 2.94
CA LYS A 375 24.59 -18.32 1.82
C LYS A 375 23.56 -17.26 1.43
N LEU A 376 22.88 -16.66 2.41
CA LEU A 376 21.93 -15.58 2.15
C LEU A 376 22.63 -14.37 1.53
N ARG A 377 23.82 -13.99 2.00
CA ARG A 377 24.61 -12.89 1.42
C ARG A 377 24.83 -13.09 -0.08
N THR A 378 25.22 -14.30 -0.49
CA THR A 378 25.37 -14.65 -1.91
C THR A 378 24.05 -14.56 -2.66
N LEU A 379 22.98 -15.18 -2.14
CA LEU A 379 21.66 -15.19 -2.78
C LEU A 379 21.04 -13.80 -2.90
N ILE A 380 21.24 -12.93 -1.89
CA ILE A 380 20.78 -11.54 -1.92
C ILE A 380 21.56 -10.78 -3.00
N SER A 381 22.88 -10.91 -3.05
CA SER A 381 23.71 -10.27 -4.08
C SER A 381 23.30 -10.70 -5.49
N GLU A 382 23.08 -12.00 -5.73
CA GLU A 382 22.58 -12.52 -7.02
C GLU A 382 21.19 -11.96 -7.37
N THR A 383 20.30 -11.85 -6.38
CA THR A 383 18.95 -11.30 -6.58
C THR A 383 18.98 -9.82 -6.90
N LEU A 384 19.85 -9.06 -6.23
CA LEU A 384 20.02 -7.63 -6.47
C LEU A 384 20.73 -7.35 -7.80
N SER A 385 21.61 -8.23 -8.28
CA SER A 385 22.16 -8.17 -9.63
C SER A 385 21.05 -8.23 -10.70
N VAL A 386 20.12 -9.21 -10.58
CA VAL A 386 18.92 -9.27 -11.46
C VAL A 386 18.01 -8.05 -11.28
N THR A 387 17.97 -7.48 -10.07
CA THR A 387 17.20 -6.26 -9.81
C THR A 387 17.81 -5.04 -10.53
N ILE A 388 19.14 -4.96 -10.60
CA ILE A 388 19.85 -3.91 -11.35
C ILE A 388 19.49 -4.01 -12.84
N GLU A 389 19.53 -5.21 -13.42
CA GLU A 389 19.12 -5.44 -14.82
C GLU A 389 17.67 -4.99 -15.06
N PHE A 390 16.74 -5.42 -14.19
CA PHE A 390 15.34 -5.02 -14.29
C PHE A 390 15.14 -3.50 -14.22
N LEU A 391 15.79 -2.81 -13.28
CA LEU A 391 15.69 -1.36 -13.13
C LEU A 391 16.25 -0.64 -14.36
N ARG A 392 17.41 -1.11 -14.88
CA ARG A 392 18.01 -0.58 -16.11
C ARG A 392 17.06 -0.72 -17.28
N ASP A 393 16.57 -1.93 -17.52
CA ASP A 393 15.66 -2.22 -18.63
C ASP A 393 14.36 -1.41 -18.52
N ARG A 394 13.82 -1.26 -17.30
CA ARG A 394 12.61 -0.46 -17.05
C ARG A 394 12.84 1.02 -17.35
N TYR A 395 13.99 1.56 -16.97
CA TYR A 395 14.36 2.94 -17.25
C TYR A 395 14.59 3.18 -18.74
N ASP A 396 15.34 2.30 -19.40
CA ASP A 396 15.56 2.37 -20.84
C ASP A 396 14.22 2.27 -21.61
N ALA A 397 13.28 1.42 -21.16
CA ALA A 397 11.94 1.36 -21.73
C ALA A 397 11.16 2.68 -21.56
N SER A 398 11.30 3.36 -20.42
CA SER A 398 10.66 4.66 -20.16
C SER A 398 11.27 5.79 -21.02
N THR A 399 12.61 5.86 -21.05
CA THR A 399 13.39 6.95 -21.65
C THR A 399 13.59 6.76 -23.16
N ALA A 400 13.68 5.55 -23.69
CA ALA A 400 13.86 5.31 -25.13
C ALA A 400 12.55 4.92 -25.85
N GLY A 401 11.62 4.22 -25.18
CA GLY A 401 10.37 3.73 -25.80
C GLY A 401 10.58 2.80 -27.03
N ALA A 402 9.52 2.45 -27.78
CA ALA A 402 9.64 1.52 -28.93
C ALA A 402 10.49 2.07 -30.09
N LEU A 403 10.59 3.39 -30.18
CA LEU A 403 11.19 4.10 -31.32
C LEU A 403 12.60 4.63 -31.02
N GLY A 404 13.14 4.40 -29.81
CA GLY A 404 14.42 4.97 -29.39
C GLY A 404 14.39 6.51 -29.26
N LEU A 405 13.20 7.09 -29.04
CA LEU A 405 12.99 8.54 -28.91
C LEU A 405 12.64 8.90 -27.47
N HIS A 406 13.35 9.91 -26.95
CA HIS A 406 13.12 10.50 -25.63
C HIS A 406 11.65 10.94 -25.45
N PRO A 407 11.01 10.77 -24.26
CA PRO A 407 9.63 11.17 -24.02
C PRO A 407 9.29 12.59 -24.47
N SER A 408 10.22 13.53 -24.31
CA SER A 408 10.05 14.93 -24.72
C SER A 408 10.00 15.16 -26.24
N ALA A 409 10.44 14.19 -27.06
CA ALA A 409 10.35 14.23 -28.52
C ALA A 409 9.03 13.62 -29.05
N ARG A 410 8.16 13.10 -28.17
CA ARG A 410 6.89 12.48 -28.53
C ARG A 410 5.82 13.58 -28.68
N THR A 411 5.39 13.85 -29.92
CA THR A 411 4.28 14.78 -30.20
C THR A 411 2.95 14.17 -29.74
N SER A 412 2.25 14.88 -28.87
CA SER A 412 1.15 14.42 -28.02
C SER A 412 -0.22 14.24 -28.71
N ASP A 413 -0.35 13.43 -29.76
CA ASP A 413 -1.69 13.13 -30.32
C ASP A 413 -1.85 11.79 -31.07
N HIS A 414 -0.83 10.94 -31.12
CA HIS A 414 -0.95 9.62 -31.74
C HIS A 414 -0.48 8.54 -30.78
N ILE A 415 -1.27 7.47 -30.69
CA ILE A 415 -1.04 6.24 -29.91
C ILE A 415 0.38 5.75 -30.24
N SER A 416 1.35 6.20 -29.46
CA SER A 416 2.73 5.80 -29.64
C SER A 416 2.86 4.48 -28.91
N LEU A 417 3.33 3.43 -29.61
CA LEU A 417 3.79 2.20 -28.96
C LEU A 417 4.91 2.59 -27.99
N THR A 418 4.57 2.85 -26.74
CA THR A 418 5.56 2.98 -25.66
C THR A 418 5.77 1.58 -25.08
N TRP A 419 7.03 1.20 -24.90
CA TRP A 419 7.38 0.03 -24.07
C TRP A 419 7.23 0.35 -22.57
N ASP A 420 6.94 1.61 -22.26
CA ASP A 420 6.53 2.08 -20.94
C ASP A 420 5.05 1.80 -20.67
N SER A 421 4.64 1.99 -19.42
CA SER A 421 3.28 1.78 -18.99
C SER A 421 2.33 2.82 -19.58
N ALA A 422 1.17 2.34 -20.05
CA ALA A 422 0.07 3.19 -20.50
C ALA A 422 -0.65 3.90 -19.34
N ASP A 423 -0.48 3.41 -18.10
CA ASP A 423 -1.08 3.99 -16.90
C ASP A 423 -0.09 4.91 -16.18
N ALA A 424 -0.52 6.12 -15.86
CA ALA A 424 0.27 7.14 -15.17
C ALA A 424 0.71 6.68 -13.77
N ALA A 425 -0.08 5.81 -13.13
CA ALA A 425 0.22 5.24 -11.81
C ALA A 425 1.37 4.23 -11.82
N THR A 426 1.75 3.73 -13.00
CA THR A 426 2.81 2.72 -13.21
C THR A 426 3.98 3.25 -14.04
N THR A 427 4.08 4.56 -14.16
CA THR A 427 5.31 5.22 -14.61
C THR A 427 6.45 4.91 -13.64
N LEU A 428 7.69 4.89 -14.13
CA LEU A 428 8.87 4.48 -13.33
C LEU A 428 8.94 5.18 -11.96
N ALA A 429 8.68 6.50 -11.93
CA ALA A 429 8.72 7.31 -10.71
C ALA A 429 7.50 7.14 -9.78
N ASN A 430 6.39 6.59 -10.27
CA ASN A 430 5.18 6.38 -9.48
C ASN A 430 4.98 4.91 -9.06
N ASP A 431 5.70 3.98 -9.70
CA ASP A 431 5.56 2.56 -9.43
C ASP A 431 6.15 2.18 -8.06
N PRO A 432 5.35 1.65 -7.11
CA PRO A 432 5.82 1.22 -5.80
C PRO A 432 6.92 0.16 -5.86
N LEU A 433 6.92 -0.68 -6.90
CA LEU A 433 7.95 -1.71 -7.09
C LEU A 433 9.33 -1.09 -7.27
N THR A 434 9.42 -0.02 -8.07
CA THR A 434 10.67 0.69 -8.34
C THR A 434 11.25 1.25 -7.05
N LEU A 435 10.41 1.90 -6.24
CA LEU A 435 10.82 2.46 -4.96
C LEU A 435 11.29 1.38 -3.97
N ALA A 436 10.56 0.28 -3.85
CA ALA A 436 10.94 -0.82 -2.96
C ALA A 436 12.24 -1.51 -3.41
N ALA A 437 12.42 -1.71 -4.72
CA ALA A 437 13.64 -2.25 -5.30
C ALA A 437 14.85 -1.34 -5.04
N VAL A 438 14.72 -0.03 -5.30
CA VAL A 438 15.79 0.95 -5.04
C VAL A 438 16.14 1.00 -3.55
N ARG A 439 15.15 1.02 -2.64
CA ARG A 439 15.39 0.98 -1.19
C ARG A 439 16.17 -0.25 -0.75
N SER A 440 15.75 -1.42 -1.23
CA SER A 440 16.40 -2.68 -0.87
C SER A 440 17.83 -2.74 -1.41
N LEU A 441 18.05 -2.28 -2.65
CA LEU A 441 19.37 -2.22 -3.27
C LEU A 441 20.28 -1.21 -2.54
N ALA A 442 19.76 -0.03 -2.22
CA ALA A 442 20.51 1.05 -1.56
C ALA A 442 21.11 0.60 -0.23
N ILE A 443 20.27 0.03 0.64
CA ILE A 443 20.71 -0.45 1.96
C ILE A 443 21.75 -1.57 1.78
N TRP A 444 21.55 -2.49 0.83
CA TRP A 444 22.52 -3.56 0.63
C TRP A 444 23.87 -3.05 0.11
N LEU A 445 23.88 -2.11 -0.85
CA LEU A 445 25.12 -1.53 -1.40
C LEU A 445 25.95 -0.79 -0.35
N ARG A 446 25.26 -0.12 0.58
CA ARG A 446 25.90 0.59 1.69
C ARG A 446 26.52 -0.38 2.72
N GLU A 447 25.80 -1.43 3.08
CA GLU A 447 26.17 -2.29 4.21
C GLU A 447 27.04 -3.50 3.80
N ASP A 448 26.95 -3.96 2.55
CA ASP A 448 27.72 -5.10 2.05
C ASP A 448 28.94 -4.64 1.24
N ASP A 449 30.13 -5.10 1.63
CA ASP A 449 31.38 -4.89 0.89
C ASP A 449 31.49 -5.88 -0.28
N ASN A 450 30.63 -5.66 -1.29
CA ASN A 450 30.64 -6.40 -2.54
C ASN A 450 30.93 -5.47 -3.72
N ASP A 451 32.23 -5.33 -4.04
CA ASP A 451 32.71 -4.46 -5.12
C ASP A 451 32.13 -4.83 -6.49
N MET A 452 31.80 -6.11 -6.72
CA MET A 452 31.22 -6.54 -7.99
C MET A 452 29.82 -5.96 -8.16
N LEU A 453 28.96 -6.07 -7.13
CA LEU A 453 27.62 -5.50 -7.14
C LEU A 453 27.66 -3.97 -7.22
N ARG A 454 28.58 -3.31 -6.50
CA ARG A 454 28.79 -1.85 -6.61
C ARG A 454 29.19 -1.43 -8.03
N ARG A 455 30.02 -2.23 -8.73
CA ARG A 455 30.38 -2.00 -10.14
C ARG A 455 29.21 -2.18 -11.10
N GLU A 456 28.31 -3.12 -10.85
CA GLU A 456 27.09 -3.31 -11.64
C GLU A 456 26.12 -2.14 -11.41
N ALA A 457 25.92 -1.76 -10.14
CA ALA A 457 25.05 -0.65 -9.76
C ALA A 457 25.50 0.72 -10.29
N ALA A 458 26.79 0.88 -10.62
CA ALA A 458 27.29 2.07 -11.31
C ALA A 458 26.56 2.36 -12.64
N GLY A 459 26.01 1.33 -13.29
CA GLY A 459 25.19 1.48 -14.51
C GLY A 459 23.78 2.06 -14.29
N LEU A 460 23.38 2.30 -13.04
CA LEU A 460 22.10 2.91 -12.66
C LEU A 460 22.22 4.38 -12.23
N VAL A 461 23.42 4.96 -12.27
CA VAL A 461 23.65 6.30 -11.69
C VAL A 461 22.83 7.38 -12.38
N ASP A 462 22.66 7.29 -13.70
CA ASP A 462 21.77 8.17 -14.48
C ASP A 462 20.31 8.03 -14.05
N LEU A 463 19.81 6.79 -13.99
CA LEU A 463 18.46 6.47 -13.50
C LEU A 463 18.23 7.04 -12.10
N LEU A 464 19.18 6.83 -11.18
CA LEU A 464 19.06 7.26 -9.78
C LEU A 464 19.02 8.79 -9.67
N LEU A 465 19.85 9.50 -10.44
CA LEU A 465 19.84 10.97 -10.47
C LEU A 465 18.56 11.51 -11.10
N ASP A 466 18.03 10.87 -12.15
CA ASP A 466 16.75 11.24 -12.74
C ASP A 466 15.59 11.02 -11.75
N LEU A 467 15.56 9.89 -11.04
CA LEU A 467 14.58 9.63 -9.99
C LEU A 467 14.68 10.65 -8.85
N TYR A 468 15.90 11.02 -8.45
CA TYR A 468 16.15 12.05 -7.43
C TYR A 468 15.58 13.41 -7.83
N GLN A 469 15.74 13.81 -9.09
CA GLN A 469 15.30 15.11 -9.61
C GLN A 469 13.82 15.17 -9.99
N SER A 470 13.18 14.02 -10.20
CA SER A 470 11.86 13.96 -10.86
C SER A 470 10.71 14.69 -10.12
N THR A 471 10.89 15.10 -8.86
CA THR A 471 9.93 15.93 -8.09
C THR A 471 10.52 16.35 -6.72
N SER A 472 10.08 17.49 -6.16
CA SER A 472 10.69 18.12 -4.98
C SER A 472 10.37 17.46 -3.62
N ASP A 473 9.26 16.72 -3.51
CA ASP A 473 8.82 16.02 -2.27
C ASP A 473 8.78 14.50 -2.51
N HIS A 474 9.92 13.95 -2.94
CA HIS A 474 9.97 12.60 -3.50
C HIS A 474 10.43 11.53 -2.51
N PRO A 475 9.75 10.37 -2.45
CA PRO A 475 10.13 9.25 -1.60
C PRO A 475 11.46 8.59 -2.02
N PHE A 476 12.03 8.98 -3.16
CA PHE A 476 13.29 8.50 -3.72
C PHE A 476 14.53 9.25 -3.22
N ARG A 477 14.43 10.49 -2.71
CA ARG A 477 15.61 11.31 -2.37
C ARG A 477 16.55 10.57 -1.42
N ARG A 478 16.04 10.12 -0.28
CA ARG A 478 16.80 9.37 0.73
C ARG A 478 17.32 8.00 0.22
N PRO A 479 16.49 7.12 -0.36
CA PRO A 479 16.98 5.86 -0.93
C PRO A 479 18.08 6.04 -1.99
N VAL A 480 17.98 7.06 -2.85
CA VAL A 480 18.99 7.36 -3.86
C VAL A 480 20.30 7.80 -3.21
N LEU A 481 20.26 8.70 -2.22
CA LEU A 481 21.47 9.14 -1.52
C LEU A 481 22.20 7.97 -0.84
N VAL A 482 21.45 7.08 -0.19
CA VAL A 482 21.99 5.84 0.41
C VAL A 482 22.60 4.92 -0.65
N ALA A 483 21.98 4.79 -1.83
CA ALA A 483 22.54 4.00 -2.93
C ALA A 483 23.84 4.62 -3.46
N LEU A 484 23.86 5.95 -3.65
CA LEU A 484 25.02 6.68 -4.12
C LEU A 484 26.19 6.60 -3.15
N GLU A 485 25.95 6.59 -1.83
CA GLU A 485 26.98 6.33 -0.81
C GLU A 485 27.68 4.99 -1.07
N GLY A 486 26.92 3.91 -1.29
CA GLY A 486 27.48 2.60 -1.62
C GLY A 486 28.15 2.52 -3.00
N ILE A 487 27.58 3.17 -4.02
CA ILE A 487 28.11 3.14 -5.40
C ILE A 487 29.42 3.92 -5.50
N THR A 488 29.48 5.11 -4.90
CA THR A 488 30.67 5.99 -4.96
C THR A 488 31.84 5.50 -4.12
N ALA A 489 31.64 4.51 -3.24
CA ALA A 489 32.75 3.80 -2.61
C ALA A 489 33.68 3.13 -3.64
N GLU A 490 33.12 2.67 -4.77
CA GLU A 490 33.87 2.02 -5.84
C GLU A 490 34.23 2.99 -6.98
N LYS A 491 35.44 2.83 -7.56
CA LYS A 491 35.97 3.77 -8.55
C LYS A 491 35.04 3.97 -9.76
N LYS A 492 34.53 2.87 -10.34
CA LYS A 492 33.62 2.96 -11.50
C LYS A 492 32.32 3.71 -11.17
N GLY A 493 31.83 3.57 -9.94
CA GLY A 493 30.66 4.28 -9.46
C GLY A 493 30.91 5.78 -9.32
N ARG A 494 32.10 6.18 -8.85
CA ARG A 494 32.52 7.60 -8.84
C ARG A 494 32.62 8.18 -10.24
N ASP A 495 33.28 7.47 -11.14
CA ASP A 495 33.43 7.91 -12.53
C ASP A 495 32.04 8.13 -13.14
N ALA A 496 31.12 7.16 -12.99
CA ALA A 496 29.74 7.28 -13.46
C ALA A 496 28.94 8.43 -12.80
N PHE A 497 29.12 8.66 -11.49
CA PHE A 497 28.51 9.79 -10.78
C PHE A 497 28.95 11.13 -11.34
N LEU A 498 30.25 11.27 -11.63
CA LEU A 498 30.80 12.50 -12.18
C LEU A 498 30.42 12.69 -13.66
N ASP A 499 30.38 11.62 -14.45
CA ASP A 499 29.99 11.65 -15.86
C ASP A 499 28.51 12.02 -16.06
N ASN A 500 27.65 11.71 -15.09
CA ASN A 500 26.22 12.05 -15.11
C ASN A 500 25.88 13.33 -14.34
N ASN A 501 26.86 14.24 -14.16
CA ASN A 501 26.72 15.52 -13.46
C ASN A 501 26.24 15.41 -12.00
N GLY A 502 26.39 14.26 -11.34
CA GLY A 502 25.86 14.02 -9.99
C GLY A 502 26.36 15.04 -8.96
N TRP A 503 27.60 15.52 -9.11
CA TRP A 503 28.15 16.59 -8.26
C TRP A 503 27.28 17.85 -8.31
N ASP A 504 26.96 18.34 -9.51
CA ASP A 504 26.23 19.59 -9.69
C ASP A 504 24.78 19.46 -9.22
N VAL A 505 24.17 18.29 -9.43
CA VAL A 505 22.81 17.96 -8.95
C VAL A 505 22.75 18.06 -7.43
N LEU A 506 23.62 17.32 -6.75
CA LEU A 506 23.63 17.23 -5.29
C LEU A 506 24.10 18.55 -4.65
N ALA A 507 25.14 19.18 -5.18
CA ALA A 507 25.63 20.47 -4.67
C ALA A 507 24.58 21.59 -4.87
N GLY A 508 23.86 21.58 -6.00
CA GLY A 508 22.77 22.50 -6.27
C GLY A 508 21.63 22.35 -5.26
N ASP A 509 21.19 21.12 -5.00
CA ASP A 509 20.13 20.85 -4.03
C ASP A 509 20.56 21.19 -2.60
N MET A 510 21.78 20.81 -2.20
CA MET A 510 22.37 21.18 -0.91
C MET A 510 22.35 22.70 -0.69
N LEU A 511 22.73 23.48 -1.70
CA LEU A 511 22.71 24.95 -1.62
C LEU A 511 21.28 25.51 -1.57
N SER A 512 20.33 24.89 -2.26
CA SER A 512 18.89 25.23 -2.18
C SER A 512 18.38 25.05 -0.75
N ILE A 513 18.70 23.91 -0.11
CA ILE A 513 18.34 23.63 1.28
C ILE A 513 19.00 24.65 2.23
N LEU A 514 20.30 24.94 2.03
CA LEU A 514 21.07 25.86 2.89
C LEU A 514 20.57 27.32 2.81
N THR A 515 20.06 27.74 1.65
CA THR A 515 19.61 29.12 1.41
C THR A 515 18.12 29.35 1.69
N SER A 516 17.36 28.29 1.95
CA SER A 516 15.94 28.37 2.32
C SER A 516 15.78 29.03 3.69
N SER A 517 15.32 30.28 3.71
CA SER A 517 15.57 31.25 4.79
C SER A 517 14.61 31.24 5.98
N ASP A 518 13.53 30.44 6.00
CA ASP A 518 12.42 30.62 6.97
C ASP A 518 12.08 29.39 7.83
N LYS A 519 13.11 28.64 8.24
CA LYS A 519 13.11 27.33 8.92
C LYS A 519 13.33 26.21 7.92
N THR A 520 14.57 25.76 7.84
CA THR A 520 14.89 24.47 7.22
C THR A 520 14.06 23.41 7.94
N ASP A 521 13.18 22.73 7.20
CA ASP A 521 12.47 21.55 7.72
C ASP A 521 13.53 20.55 8.22
N GLU A 522 13.29 19.93 9.38
CA GLU A 522 14.22 18.94 9.93
C GLU A 522 14.48 17.83 8.91
N LYS A 523 13.48 17.45 8.11
CA LYS A 523 13.62 16.45 7.05
C LYS A 523 14.51 16.90 5.88
N GLU A 524 14.42 18.17 5.50
CA GLU A 524 15.30 18.74 4.47
C GLU A 524 16.73 18.87 5.00
N ALA A 525 16.89 19.21 6.28
CA ALA A 525 18.20 19.20 6.92
C ALA A 525 18.81 17.79 7.03
N GLU A 526 18.01 16.76 7.36
CA GLU A 526 18.44 15.34 7.30
C GLU A 526 18.93 14.97 5.90
N THR A 527 18.14 15.32 4.88
CA THR A 527 18.49 15.08 3.48
C THR A 527 19.77 15.81 3.10
N GLY A 528 19.94 17.06 3.56
CA GLY A 528 21.15 17.85 3.38
C GLY A 528 22.40 17.18 3.96
N VAL A 529 22.31 16.61 5.16
CA VAL A 529 23.42 15.86 5.77
C VAL A 529 23.80 14.64 4.93
N GLU A 530 22.81 13.90 4.44
CA GLU A 530 23.03 12.74 3.56
C GLU A 530 23.68 13.14 2.23
N ILE A 531 23.27 14.26 1.63
CA ILE A 531 23.92 14.83 0.43
C ILE A 531 25.39 15.12 0.70
N VAL A 532 25.67 15.85 1.78
CA VAL A 532 27.04 16.24 2.15
C VAL A 532 27.92 15.01 2.33
N ARG A 533 27.40 13.94 2.96
CA ARG A 533 28.16 12.70 3.16
C ARG A 533 28.65 12.10 1.84
N VAL A 534 27.79 12.04 0.82
CA VAL A 534 28.17 11.56 -0.52
C VAL A 534 29.23 12.48 -1.14
N LEU A 535 29.03 13.81 -1.07
CA LEU A 535 29.94 14.78 -1.68
C LEU A 535 31.33 14.79 -1.01
N ILE A 536 31.41 14.67 0.32
CA ILE A 536 32.68 14.58 1.05
C ILE A 536 33.45 13.34 0.58
N HIS A 537 32.78 12.18 0.53
CA HIS A 537 33.43 10.95 0.10
C HIS A 537 34.01 11.06 -1.31
N VAL A 538 33.25 11.63 -2.25
CA VAL A 538 33.72 11.86 -3.63
C VAL A 538 34.89 12.84 -3.65
N ALA A 539 34.82 13.93 -2.87
CA ALA A 539 35.88 14.94 -2.83
C ALA A 539 37.21 14.40 -2.27
N GLU A 540 37.16 13.57 -1.23
CA GLU A 540 38.35 13.00 -0.57
C GLU A 540 39.02 11.89 -1.39
N THR A 541 38.23 11.17 -2.20
CA THR A 541 38.72 10.03 -2.98
C THR A 541 39.13 10.39 -4.41
N GLU A 542 38.82 11.60 -4.88
CA GLU A 542 39.22 12.09 -6.21
C GLU A 542 40.74 12.30 -6.29
N SER A 543 41.36 11.80 -7.36
CA SER A 543 42.82 11.86 -7.57
C SER A 543 43.15 12.60 -8.86
N PRO A 544 44.09 13.57 -8.87
CA PRO A 544 45.08 13.91 -7.83
C PRO A 544 44.56 14.80 -6.68
N GLY A 545 43.28 15.14 -6.68
CA GLY A 545 42.59 15.94 -5.67
C GLY A 545 41.28 16.51 -6.23
N PRO A 546 40.52 17.28 -5.43
CA PRO A 546 39.28 17.90 -5.86
C PRO A 546 39.41 18.72 -7.14
N ARG A 547 38.37 18.68 -7.99
CA ARG A 547 38.32 19.44 -9.25
C ARG A 547 38.20 20.94 -8.96
N GLU A 548 38.94 21.78 -9.69
CA GLU A 548 38.89 23.24 -9.49
C GLU A 548 37.48 23.82 -9.65
N ALA A 549 36.65 23.25 -10.52
CA ALA A 549 35.25 23.66 -10.70
C ALA A 549 34.41 23.56 -9.41
N TRP A 550 34.75 22.63 -8.52
CA TRP A 550 34.04 22.45 -7.24
C TRP A 550 34.33 23.57 -6.24
N MET A 551 35.36 24.39 -6.48
CA MET A 551 35.68 25.53 -5.63
C MET A 551 34.64 26.67 -5.72
N ASP A 552 33.79 26.67 -6.75
CA ASP A 552 32.63 27.57 -6.81
C ASP A 552 31.69 27.34 -5.61
N LEU A 553 31.59 26.09 -5.14
CA LEU A 553 30.82 25.75 -3.95
C LEU A 553 31.34 26.49 -2.71
N VAL A 554 32.66 26.55 -2.53
CA VAL A 554 33.31 27.27 -1.41
C VAL A 554 32.94 28.75 -1.45
N THR A 555 32.87 29.34 -2.64
CA THR A 555 32.48 30.75 -2.80
C THR A 555 31.00 30.98 -2.50
N LYS A 556 30.13 30.07 -2.94
CA LYS A 556 28.69 30.12 -2.65
C LYS A 556 28.39 29.95 -1.15
N VAL A 557 29.07 29.03 -0.48
CA VAL A 557 28.97 28.86 0.98
C VAL A 557 29.59 30.05 1.72
N ALA A 558 30.69 30.63 1.25
CA ALA A 558 31.27 31.85 1.83
C ALA A 558 30.32 33.06 1.73
N ALA A 559 29.48 33.11 0.70
CA ALA A 559 28.45 34.13 0.51
C ALA A 559 27.17 33.85 1.31
N TRP A 560 27.07 32.71 1.98
CA TRP A 560 25.92 32.38 2.82
C TRP A 560 25.85 33.32 4.03
N TYR A 561 24.81 34.16 4.04
CA TYR A 561 24.59 35.10 5.13
C TYR A 561 23.86 34.39 6.28
N TYR A 562 24.64 33.82 7.19
CA TYR A 562 24.10 33.22 8.40
C TYR A 562 23.61 34.32 9.38
N VAL A 563 22.29 34.43 9.54
CA VAL A 563 21.67 35.23 10.60
C VAL A 563 21.03 34.30 11.62
N PRO A 564 21.55 34.24 12.85
CA PRO A 564 20.89 33.45 13.88
C PRO A 564 19.51 34.07 14.19
N PRO A 565 18.41 33.31 14.10
CA PRO A 565 17.09 33.82 14.46
C PRO A 565 17.07 34.19 15.95
N PRO A 566 16.56 35.37 16.32
CA PRO A 566 16.59 35.82 17.70
C PRO A 566 15.68 34.96 18.58
N GLY A 567 16.27 34.30 19.58
CA GLY A 567 15.55 33.61 20.65
C GLY A 567 15.43 32.09 20.52
N ASP A 568 15.92 31.49 19.43
CA ASP A 568 15.87 30.03 19.26
C ASP A 568 17.06 29.34 19.94
N LYS A 569 16.77 28.62 21.02
CA LYS A 569 17.78 27.98 21.88
C LYS A 569 18.02 26.51 21.55
N ASN A 570 17.18 25.92 20.71
CA ASN A 570 17.29 24.50 20.39
C ASN A 570 18.26 24.32 19.23
N VAL A 571 19.29 23.50 19.46
CA VAL A 571 20.17 22.95 18.42
C VAL A 571 19.46 21.73 17.86
N GLY A 572 19.23 21.68 16.56
CA GLY A 572 18.57 20.57 15.89
C GLY A 572 19.30 20.14 14.62
N MET A 573 18.58 19.43 13.75
CA MET A 573 19.14 18.87 12.51
C MET A 573 19.70 19.95 11.55
N ALA A 574 19.13 21.16 11.60
CA ALA A 574 19.59 22.28 10.77
C ALA A 574 21.04 22.68 11.10
N GLU A 575 21.43 22.70 12.37
CA GLU A 575 22.81 22.96 12.77
C GLU A 575 23.75 21.83 12.36
N GLU A 576 23.33 20.56 12.50
CA GLU A 576 24.12 19.41 12.03
C GLU A 576 24.41 19.52 10.52
N PHE A 577 23.39 19.85 9.73
CA PHE A 577 23.55 20.11 8.29
C PHE A 577 24.55 21.24 8.01
N GLN A 578 24.44 22.36 8.72
CA GLN A 578 25.35 23.49 8.54
C GLN A 578 26.81 23.12 8.89
N VAL A 579 27.02 22.35 9.95
CA VAL A 579 28.35 21.81 10.31
C VAL A 579 28.88 20.91 9.20
N ALA A 580 28.04 20.00 8.68
CA ALA A 580 28.41 19.11 7.59
C ALA A 580 28.84 19.90 6.33
N VAL A 581 28.11 20.94 5.94
CA VAL A 581 28.48 21.80 4.80
C VAL A 581 29.85 22.44 5.00
N LEU A 582 30.17 22.89 6.22
CA LEU A 582 31.48 23.47 6.53
C LEU A 582 32.60 22.41 6.47
N GLN A 583 32.31 21.17 6.87
CA GLN A 583 33.24 20.03 6.71
C GLN A 583 33.52 19.74 5.23
N LEU A 584 32.49 19.77 4.36
CA LEU A 584 32.67 19.62 2.91
C LEU A 584 33.56 20.71 2.31
N VAL A 585 33.31 21.97 2.67
CA VAL A 585 34.15 23.09 2.23
C VAL A 585 35.60 22.90 2.69
N THR A 586 35.79 22.39 3.91
CA THR A 586 37.11 22.09 4.46
C THR A 586 37.80 20.98 3.68
N ALA A 587 37.10 19.87 3.40
CA ALA A 587 37.63 18.76 2.60
C ALA A 587 38.08 19.23 1.20
N LEU A 588 37.29 20.08 0.53
CA LEU A 588 37.66 20.68 -0.76
C LEU A 588 38.93 21.53 -0.66
N LEU A 589 39.00 22.44 0.30
CA LEU A 589 40.15 23.34 0.48
C LEU A 589 41.43 22.56 0.85
N VAL A 590 41.33 21.55 1.72
CA VAL A 590 42.45 20.70 2.15
C VAL A 590 42.91 19.75 1.05
N GLY A 591 42.02 19.26 0.20
CA GLY A 591 42.38 18.38 -0.91
C GLY A 591 43.00 19.12 -2.10
N THR A 592 42.69 20.40 -2.30
CA THR A 592 43.10 21.13 -3.51
C THR A 592 44.57 21.58 -3.47
N HIS A 593 45.23 21.75 -4.61
CA HIS A 593 46.62 22.25 -4.69
C HIS A 593 46.81 23.63 -4.01
N PRO A 594 47.93 23.90 -3.29
CA PRO A 594 48.16 25.14 -2.53
C PRO A 594 48.04 26.43 -3.36
N GLY A 595 48.41 26.40 -4.64
CA GLY A 595 48.26 27.54 -5.54
C GLY A 595 46.80 27.96 -5.78
N VAL A 596 45.87 27.00 -5.76
CA VAL A 596 44.43 27.28 -5.87
C VAL A 596 43.91 27.81 -4.54
N ARG A 597 44.32 27.23 -3.40
CA ARG A 597 43.93 27.70 -2.06
C ARG A 597 44.17 29.19 -1.86
N ARG A 598 45.32 29.69 -2.33
CA ARG A 598 45.66 31.13 -2.27
C ARG A 598 44.66 32.04 -2.98
N ARG A 599 43.96 31.56 -4.01
CA ARG A 599 42.93 32.32 -4.73
C ARG A 599 41.64 32.46 -3.93
N TYR A 600 41.38 31.54 -3.00
CA TYR A 600 40.16 31.48 -2.20
C TYR A 600 40.33 31.97 -0.76
N VAL A 601 41.43 32.66 -0.42
CA VAL A 601 41.73 33.14 0.95
C VAL A 601 40.58 33.98 1.54
N HIS A 602 39.95 34.82 0.74
CA HIS A 602 38.79 35.62 1.20
C HIS A 602 37.59 34.73 1.53
N SER A 603 37.29 33.73 0.69
CA SER A 603 36.23 32.75 0.94
C SER A 603 36.55 31.91 2.18
N THR A 604 37.80 31.44 2.34
CA THR A 604 38.27 30.72 3.54
C THR A 604 38.06 31.55 4.81
N SER A 605 38.42 32.84 4.77
CA SER A 605 38.23 33.74 5.92
C SER A 605 36.76 33.98 6.25
N ALA A 606 35.87 34.04 5.25
CA ALA A 606 34.44 34.18 5.46
C ALA A 606 33.84 32.91 6.08
N VAL A 607 34.21 31.74 5.57
CA VAL A 607 33.81 30.42 6.10
C VAL A 607 34.27 30.24 7.55
N LEU A 608 35.50 30.66 7.88
CA LEU A 608 35.99 30.70 9.26
C LEU A 608 35.13 31.60 10.16
N GLY A 609 34.65 32.74 9.64
CA GLY A 609 33.72 33.61 10.34
C GLY A 609 32.40 32.91 10.66
N ILE A 610 31.82 32.24 9.65
CA ILE A 610 30.59 31.46 9.79
C ILE A 610 30.76 30.35 10.84
N ALA A 611 31.83 29.56 10.76
CA ALA A 611 32.13 28.49 11.69
C ALA A 611 32.23 28.96 13.16
N LYS A 612 32.86 30.13 13.40
CA LYS A 612 32.95 30.72 14.75
C LYS A 612 31.59 31.10 15.30
N VAL A 613 30.76 31.75 14.49
CA VAL A 613 29.41 32.17 14.90
C VAL A 613 28.53 30.95 15.19
N LEU A 614 28.59 29.93 14.33
CA LEU A 614 27.83 28.68 14.52
C LEU A 614 28.26 27.94 15.78
N ARG A 615 29.57 27.83 16.03
CA ARG A 615 30.12 27.23 17.25
C ARG A 615 29.62 27.93 18.51
N GLU A 616 29.66 29.25 18.54
CA GLU A 616 29.16 30.02 19.69
C GLU A 616 27.67 29.75 19.95
N ARG A 617 26.86 29.59 18.89
CA ARG A 617 25.44 29.26 19.03
C ARG A 617 25.25 27.85 19.59
N ILE A 618 25.90 26.84 19.02
CA ILE A 618 25.76 25.43 19.45
C ILE A 618 26.17 25.30 20.92
N VAL A 619 27.28 25.92 21.33
CA VAL A 619 27.73 25.91 22.74
C VAL A 619 26.73 26.61 23.66
N ARG A 620 26.16 27.76 23.26
CA ARG A 620 25.15 28.47 24.06
C ARG A 620 23.81 27.73 24.13
N GLY A 621 23.46 27.00 23.07
CA GLY A 621 22.24 26.18 22.97
C GLY A 621 22.35 24.81 23.65
N GLY A 622 23.51 24.45 24.20
CA GLY A 622 23.73 23.15 24.82
C GLY A 622 23.76 21.98 23.83
N GLY A 623 24.22 22.23 22.60
CA GLY A 623 24.30 21.22 21.55
C GLY A 623 25.28 20.09 21.87
N GLU A 624 25.19 19.00 21.10
CA GLU A 624 25.96 17.78 21.32
C GLU A 624 27.47 18.01 21.20
N ALA A 625 28.25 17.29 22.03
CA ALA A 625 29.71 17.41 22.05
C ALA A 625 30.36 17.10 20.69
N GLY A 626 29.81 16.15 19.94
CA GLY A 626 30.32 15.77 18.61
C GLY A 626 30.20 16.89 17.57
N LEU A 627 29.13 17.69 17.61
CA LEU A 627 28.96 18.84 16.72
C LEU A 627 29.98 19.95 17.02
N VAL A 628 30.28 20.16 18.30
CA VAL A 628 31.29 21.14 18.72
C VAL A 628 32.69 20.67 18.29
N GLU A 629 33.00 19.39 18.46
CA GLU A 629 34.26 18.79 18.02
C GLU A 629 34.44 18.92 16.50
N GLY A 630 33.41 18.59 15.70
CA GLY A 630 33.44 18.73 14.25
C GLY A 630 33.68 20.17 13.79
N LEU A 631 33.15 21.17 14.50
CA LEU A 631 33.44 22.58 14.24
C LEU A 631 34.83 23.02 14.68
N ASP A 632 35.32 22.50 15.81
CA ASP A 632 36.68 22.75 16.28
C ASP A 632 37.71 22.22 15.26
N ASP A 633 37.47 21.05 14.68
CA ASP A 633 38.29 20.50 13.60
C ASP A 633 38.28 21.39 12.35
N VAL A 634 37.10 21.89 11.95
CA VAL A 634 36.98 22.85 10.83
C VAL A 634 37.78 24.13 11.13
N LEU A 635 37.64 24.69 12.33
CA LEU A 635 38.32 25.94 12.72
C LEU A 635 39.84 25.78 12.77
N VAL A 636 40.33 24.67 13.33
CA VAL A 636 41.76 24.37 13.40
C VAL A 636 42.31 24.15 12.00
N THR A 637 41.62 23.35 11.19
CA THR A 637 42.08 23.00 9.85
C THR A 637 42.11 24.20 8.93
N LEU A 638 41.00 24.95 8.83
CA LEU A 638 40.93 26.15 7.99
C LEU A 638 41.81 27.30 8.51
N GLY A 639 42.04 27.37 9.83
CA GLY A 639 42.95 28.35 10.42
C GLY A 639 44.44 28.07 10.15
N GLY A 640 44.76 26.84 9.77
CA GLY A 640 46.12 26.42 9.37
C GLY A 640 46.40 26.49 7.85
N LEU A 641 45.37 26.77 7.03
CA LEU A 641 45.47 26.98 5.58
C LEU A 641 45.78 28.45 5.25
#